data_AF-C7G026-F1
#
_entry.id   AF-C7G026-F1
#
_cell.length_a   1.000
_cell.length_b   1.000
_cell.length_c   1.000
_cell.angle_alpha   90.00
_cell.angle_beta   90.00
_cell.angle_gamma   90.00
#
_symmetry.space_group_name_H-M   'P 1'
#
loop_
_entity.id
_entity.type
_entity.pdbx_description
1 polymer ?
#
loop_
_entity_poly.entity_id
_entity_poly.type
_entity_poly.pdbx_seq_one_letter_code
_entity_poly.pdbx_strand_id
1 'polypeptide(L)'
;MDRLNGNVSSTNNRGDIKRSMSKEQRKKSTTTTTTTTTTTTTTTTNFPNNKETLSKRFDFRKKDKSSLLDRFFIDFKFSEIKIQWFKFIFYMMMAIDCWLELPRLSNFWISPTSSLFTNASHFPIEFDDFIKNLLSIDSLINEKSFLISLIIGGILSIRCALSINIKYFEPFLLALLKGYLVLSSQSDNYQHHYLLVLVLFLLSTINWENLSNNNNSSSGNNNNKNNNNNNNNNNNNNNNNNNNNNNNNNNNNNNNNNNNNNGLVSCWQLKLLLLQLSVVYFWTSIAKLHWSWISGSVLPRMIGPEFRDQINQFMLPLLESLFSKDQRYSWLNPMMIVSCSTIVVELFLVFSLHIKKFSLLSFILGVSMHTIMGSSGLRIGTFSYFMCIFYILLLPNNWFTSSNWFFNLINQSKKIKNQNQNQNQNGNNFKIIILKTIIIAIVGSLFSKYIFKLFSTHWWFIEYFENSFLFIVLIMIIQNLTCLIDNKNNNNIKKQLSIFLSICLLVALCTKVRIEFRSAFIERGTMAIRINNLDEAIYNYQIAKELAEQEWQLPQIFINQSSSFSNWLTGGTTDEKSFEFIGDLGLFLESKNKQSQALEIYEKYYPSYPNILKIHAGFIRCLSSNPTLITLENKLKLCKLLPETFSLANKTSKLICEDQECSRSKGHATYVLDLIKKTKKNIIC
;
A
#
# COMPACT_ATOMS: atom_id res chain seq x y z
N MET A 1 5.62 21.39 25.73
CA MET A 1 5.83 22.45 26.74
C MET A 1 5.10 23.73 26.34
N ASP A 2 5.26 24.29 25.14
CA ASP A 2 4.54 25.54 24.76
C ASP A 2 3.01 25.41 24.58
N ARG A 3 2.48 24.19 24.43
CA ARG A 3 1.02 23.95 24.37
C ARG A 3 0.35 23.68 25.72
N LEU A 4 1.10 23.49 26.81
CA LEU A 4 0.53 23.11 28.12
C LEU A 4 0.34 24.30 29.09
N ASN A 5 0.81 25.50 28.73
CA ASN A 5 0.64 26.72 29.53
C ASN A 5 -0.45 27.67 28.99
N GLY A 6 -1.29 27.21 28.05
CA GLY A 6 -2.39 27.98 27.47
C GLY A 6 -3.70 27.89 28.25
N ASN A 7 -3.69 28.11 29.57
CA ASN A 7 -4.91 28.40 30.33
C ASN A 7 -5.17 29.90 30.28
N VAL A 8 -5.90 30.36 29.26
CA VAL A 8 -6.44 31.72 29.18
C VAL A 8 -7.90 31.64 28.76
N SER A 9 -8.77 31.86 29.76
CA SER A 9 -10.13 32.41 29.71
C SER A 9 -10.93 32.23 28.41
N SER A 10 -11.97 31.40 28.53
CA SER A 10 -13.19 31.45 27.74
C SER A 10 -13.77 32.87 27.68
N THR A 11 -13.87 33.44 26.48
CA THR A 11 -14.91 34.43 26.16
C THR A 11 -15.56 34.04 24.84
N ASN A 12 -16.83 33.64 24.95
CA ASN A 12 -17.76 33.49 23.85
C ASN A 12 -17.84 34.82 23.07
N ASN A 13 -17.56 34.79 21.77
CA ASN A 13 -18.19 35.73 20.84
C ASN A 13 -18.35 35.07 19.46
N ARG A 14 -19.60 34.65 19.21
CA ARG A 14 -20.17 34.42 17.88
C ARG A 14 -20.10 35.73 17.10
N GLY A 15 -19.52 35.71 15.91
CA GLY A 15 -19.56 36.80 14.95
C GLY A 15 -19.80 36.24 13.55
N ASP A 16 -21.07 36.20 13.16
CA ASP A 16 -21.53 35.95 11.80
C ASP A 16 -20.98 37.01 10.84
N ILE A 17 -20.31 36.61 9.75
CA ILE A 17 -20.05 37.48 8.60
C ILE A 17 -20.65 36.85 7.35
N LYS A 18 -21.87 37.29 7.04
CA LYS A 18 -22.54 37.15 5.73
C LYS A 18 -22.29 38.40 4.89
N ARG A 19 -22.03 38.17 3.59
CA ARG A 19 -22.17 39.10 2.43
C ARG A 19 -21.20 40.30 2.42
N SER A 20 -20.70 40.76 1.28
CA SER A 20 -21.39 41.02 0.02
C SER A 20 -20.46 40.92 -1.20
N MET A 21 -20.96 40.32 -2.29
CA MET A 21 -20.41 40.49 -3.63
C MET A 21 -20.94 41.79 -4.22
N SER A 22 -20.04 42.73 -4.55
CA SER A 22 -20.36 43.88 -5.41
C SER A 22 -19.96 43.57 -6.85
N LYS A 23 -20.93 43.77 -7.73
CA LYS A 23 -20.85 43.75 -9.18
C LYS A 23 -19.94 44.88 -9.67
N GLU A 24 -19.06 44.62 -10.62
CA GLU A 24 -18.62 45.66 -11.55
C GLU A 24 -18.57 45.17 -13.00
N GLN A 25 -18.89 46.10 -13.89
CA GLN A 25 -19.57 45.92 -15.15
C GLN A 25 -18.62 45.73 -16.35
N ARG A 26 -19.11 44.90 -17.29
CA ARG A 26 -19.03 45.00 -18.76
C ARG A 26 -18.14 46.10 -19.36
N LYS A 27 -17.26 45.69 -20.29
CA LYS A 27 -17.14 46.32 -21.61
C LYS A 27 -16.98 45.27 -22.72
N LYS A 28 -17.81 45.43 -23.74
CA LYS A 28 -17.90 44.67 -24.99
C LYS A 28 -16.69 45.00 -25.89
N SER A 29 -16.18 44.02 -26.62
CA SER A 29 -15.69 44.24 -27.98
C SER A 29 -15.99 43.02 -28.86
N THR A 30 -16.68 43.32 -29.95
CA THR A 30 -17.15 42.45 -31.01
C THR A 30 -16.14 42.56 -32.14
N THR A 31 -15.54 41.46 -32.61
CA THR A 31 -14.81 41.49 -33.89
C THR A 31 -14.90 40.15 -34.63
N THR A 32 -15.88 40.13 -35.54
CA THR A 32 -15.78 39.75 -36.95
C THR A 32 -14.99 38.50 -37.36
N THR A 33 -15.75 37.50 -37.80
CA THR A 33 -15.41 36.42 -38.73
C THR A 33 -14.83 36.92 -40.05
N THR A 34 -13.69 36.38 -40.46
CA THR A 34 -13.16 36.47 -41.83
C THR A 34 -12.80 35.07 -42.33
N THR A 35 -13.71 34.51 -43.11
CA THR A 35 -13.49 33.42 -44.07
C THR A 35 -12.47 33.85 -45.11
N THR A 36 -11.35 33.14 -45.21
CA THR A 36 -10.38 33.27 -46.31
C THR A 36 -10.41 32.00 -47.16
N THR A 37 -11.11 32.12 -48.28
CA THR A 37 -10.98 31.31 -49.49
C THR A 37 -9.64 31.63 -50.16
N THR A 38 -8.78 30.62 -50.34
CA THR A 38 -7.63 30.70 -51.24
C THR A 38 -7.77 29.70 -52.38
N THR A 39 -8.10 30.27 -53.52
CA THR A 39 -8.02 29.73 -54.87
C THR A 39 -6.56 29.57 -55.34
N THR A 40 -6.42 28.77 -56.40
CA THR A 40 -5.36 28.74 -57.42
C THR A 40 -3.98 28.19 -57.05
N THR A 41 -3.63 27.03 -57.61
CA THR A 41 -2.75 26.98 -58.80
C THR A 41 -2.69 25.57 -59.39
N THR A 42 -3.20 25.47 -60.61
CA THR A 42 -3.08 24.35 -61.55
C THR A 42 -1.65 24.24 -62.04
N THR A 43 -1.00 23.08 -61.85
CA THR A 43 0.16 22.67 -62.64
C THR A 43 -0.05 21.25 -63.14
N THR A 44 -0.30 21.19 -64.44
CA THR A 44 -0.38 20.01 -65.30
C THR A 44 0.97 19.31 -65.40
N THR A 45 1.05 18.03 -65.02
CA THR A 45 2.08 17.13 -65.54
C THR A 45 1.48 15.77 -65.86
N ASN A 46 1.66 15.37 -67.11
CA ASN A 46 1.19 14.15 -67.75
C ASN A 46 1.90 12.91 -67.20
N PHE A 47 1.17 11.85 -66.83
CA PHE A 47 1.68 10.47 -66.72
C PHE A 47 0.51 9.46 -66.82
N PRO A 48 0.76 8.21 -67.25
CA PRO A 48 0.10 7.62 -68.41
C PRO A 48 -1.07 6.71 -68.05
N ASN A 49 -1.97 6.59 -69.03
CA ASN A 49 -3.13 5.71 -69.05
C ASN A 49 -2.76 4.23 -68.78
N ASN A 50 -2.95 3.75 -67.56
CA ASN A 50 -3.20 2.35 -67.26
C ASN A 50 -4.65 2.19 -66.81
N LYS A 51 -5.52 2.04 -67.81
CA LYS A 51 -6.91 1.59 -67.66
C LYS A 51 -6.91 0.08 -67.46
N GLU A 52 -6.81 -0.41 -66.23
CA GLU A 52 -7.32 -1.73 -65.86
C GLU A 52 -7.35 -1.92 -64.34
N THR A 53 -8.54 -2.24 -63.81
CA THR A 53 -8.77 -2.83 -62.47
C THR A 53 -8.58 -1.96 -61.21
N LEU A 54 -9.42 -0.92 -61.02
CA LEU A 54 -9.54 -0.23 -59.72
C LEU A 54 -11.00 0.03 -59.28
N SER A 55 -11.88 -0.97 -59.41
CA SER A 55 -13.29 -0.91 -58.97
C SER A 55 -13.60 -1.69 -57.69
N LYS A 56 -12.62 -1.91 -56.80
CA LYS A 56 -12.92 -2.24 -55.39
C LYS A 56 -13.39 -0.96 -54.67
N ARG A 57 -14.59 -0.52 -55.02
CA ARG A 57 -15.39 0.42 -54.24
C ARG A 57 -15.51 -0.18 -52.85
N PHE A 58 -14.82 0.41 -51.87
CA PHE A 58 -15.05 0.14 -50.46
C PHE A 58 -16.53 0.41 -50.19
N ASP A 59 -17.32 -0.65 -50.11
CA ASP A 59 -18.74 -0.55 -49.82
C ASP A 59 -18.90 -0.21 -48.33
N PHE A 60 -18.75 1.07 -48.00
CA PHE A 60 -18.95 1.65 -46.67
C PHE A 60 -20.40 1.49 -46.15
N ARG A 61 -21.31 0.87 -46.92
CA ARG A 61 -22.74 0.81 -46.61
C ARG A 61 -23.19 -0.38 -45.79
N LYS A 62 -22.34 -1.37 -45.49
CA LYS A 62 -22.57 -2.27 -44.35
C LYS A 62 -21.87 -1.73 -43.10
N LYS A 63 -22.21 -0.48 -42.73
CA LYS A 63 -21.82 0.11 -41.44
C LYS A 63 -22.65 -0.59 -40.36
N ASP A 64 -22.02 -1.51 -39.64
CA ASP A 64 -22.59 -2.09 -38.42
C ASP A 64 -23.17 -0.96 -37.57
N LYS A 65 -24.48 -1.03 -37.32
CA LYS A 65 -25.25 -0.06 -36.51
C LYS A 65 -24.92 -0.17 -35.01
N SER A 66 -23.81 -0.80 -34.64
CA SER A 66 -23.28 -0.77 -33.27
C SER A 66 -23.16 0.68 -32.83
N SER A 67 -23.71 1.02 -31.68
CA SER A 67 -23.60 2.37 -31.13
C SER A 67 -22.12 2.73 -30.91
N LEU A 68 -21.78 4.02 -30.85
CA LEU A 68 -20.42 4.46 -30.52
C LEU A 68 -19.96 3.88 -29.17
N LEU A 69 -20.90 3.67 -28.24
CA LEU A 69 -20.66 3.02 -26.94
C LEU A 69 -20.28 1.55 -27.12
N ASP A 70 -20.98 0.81 -27.97
CA ASP A 70 -20.65 -0.60 -28.24
C ASP A 70 -19.23 -0.73 -28.76
N ARG A 71 -18.82 0.12 -29.71
CA ARG A 71 -17.44 0.11 -30.22
C ARG A 71 -16.43 0.46 -29.13
N PHE A 72 -16.74 1.47 -28.30
CA PHE A 72 -15.87 1.86 -27.20
C PHE A 72 -15.62 0.73 -26.18
N PHE A 73 -16.64 -0.08 -25.88
CA PHE A 73 -16.53 -1.20 -24.95
C PHE A 73 -16.02 -2.50 -25.59
N ILE A 74 -16.40 -2.80 -26.84
CA ILE A 74 -16.09 -4.08 -27.50
C ILE A 74 -14.67 -4.10 -28.08
N ASP A 75 -14.19 -2.99 -28.65
CA ASP A 75 -12.92 -2.97 -29.41
C ASP A 75 -11.68 -3.08 -28.51
N PHE A 76 -11.82 -2.89 -27.19
CA PHE A 76 -10.71 -2.96 -26.26
C PHE A 76 -10.45 -4.39 -25.78
N LYS A 77 -9.57 -5.08 -26.51
CA LYS A 77 -9.18 -6.45 -26.24
C LYS A 77 -7.92 -6.54 -25.38
N PHE A 78 -7.96 -7.33 -24.31
CA PHE A 78 -6.82 -7.62 -23.45
C PHE A 78 -6.33 -9.05 -23.67
N SER A 79 -5.03 -9.28 -23.55
CA SER A 79 -4.50 -10.65 -23.41
C SER A 79 -5.01 -11.26 -22.10
N GLU A 80 -5.52 -12.49 -22.14
CA GLU A 80 -5.95 -13.21 -20.95
C GLU A 80 -4.83 -13.30 -19.90
N ILE A 81 -3.62 -13.61 -20.36
CA ILE A 81 -2.41 -13.69 -19.53
C ILE A 81 -2.20 -12.40 -18.72
N LYS A 82 -2.34 -11.25 -19.38
CA LYS A 82 -2.20 -9.93 -18.76
C LYS A 82 -3.29 -9.68 -17.71
N ILE A 83 -4.53 -10.10 -17.97
CA ILE A 83 -5.65 -10.00 -17.02
C ILE A 83 -5.39 -10.84 -15.76
N GLN A 84 -4.86 -12.06 -15.93
CA GLN A 84 -4.55 -12.95 -14.80
C GLN A 84 -3.39 -12.40 -13.95
N TRP A 85 -2.36 -11.82 -14.57
CA TRP A 85 -1.29 -11.11 -13.86
C TRP A 85 -1.82 -9.92 -13.07
N PHE A 86 -2.63 -9.07 -13.72
CA PHE A 86 -3.28 -7.94 -13.07
C PHE A 86 -4.08 -8.40 -11.85
N LYS A 87 -4.93 -9.43 -12.01
CA LYS A 87 -5.71 -10.03 -10.93
C LYS A 87 -4.85 -10.49 -9.77
N PHE A 88 -3.83 -11.29 -10.04
CA PHE A 88 -2.95 -11.84 -9.02
C PHE A 88 -2.27 -10.73 -8.21
N ILE A 89 -1.65 -9.77 -8.90
CA ILE A 89 -0.91 -8.68 -8.25
C ILE A 89 -1.87 -7.76 -7.49
N PHE A 90 -3.00 -7.38 -8.10
CA PHE A 90 -4.00 -6.50 -7.48
C PHE A 90 -4.55 -7.09 -6.18
N TYR A 91 -5.01 -8.34 -6.20
CA TYR A 91 -5.57 -8.96 -5.00
C TYR A 91 -4.50 -9.34 -3.97
N MET A 92 -3.25 -9.65 -4.37
CA MET A 92 -2.16 -9.78 -3.39
C MET A 92 -1.87 -8.45 -2.70
N MET A 93 -1.87 -7.33 -3.45
CA MET A 93 -1.72 -6.00 -2.87
C MET A 93 -2.90 -5.66 -1.96
N MET A 94 -4.13 -6.06 -2.30
CA MET A 94 -5.31 -5.90 -1.44
C MET A 94 -5.20 -6.68 -0.13
N ALA A 95 -4.59 -7.87 -0.15
CA ALA A 95 -4.30 -8.61 1.07
C ALA A 95 -3.30 -7.86 1.97
N ILE A 96 -2.21 -7.38 1.38
CA ILE A 96 -1.21 -6.57 2.07
C ILE A 96 -1.84 -5.29 2.63
N ASP A 97 -2.70 -4.63 1.85
CA ASP A 97 -3.40 -3.41 2.25
C ASP A 97 -4.32 -3.64 3.45
N CYS A 98 -5.19 -4.66 3.41
CA CYS A 98 -6.03 -5.03 4.57
C CYS A 98 -5.19 -5.31 5.83
N TRP A 99 -3.95 -5.74 5.66
CA TRP A 99 -3.06 -6.08 6.77
C TRP A 99 -2.20 -4.93 7.26
N LEU A 100 -1.86 -4.00 6.38
CA LEU A 100 -1.19 -2.75 6.74
C LEU A 100 -2.10 -1.80 7.53
N GLU A 101 -3.41 -1.97 7.46
CA GLU A 101 -4.37 -1.24 8.31
C GLU A 101 -4.47 -1.78 9.74
N LEU A 102 -3.94 -2.97 10.04
CA LEU A 102 -4.04 -3.55 11.38
C LEU A 102 -3.26 -2.79 12.47
N PRO A 103 -2.03 -2.30 12.25
CA PRO A 103 -1.36 -1.42 13.20
C PRO A 103 -2.12 -0.12 13.48
N ARG A 104 -2.93 0.33 12.52
CA ARG A 104 -3.71 1.56 12.62
C ARG A 104 -5.04 1.35 13.36
N LEU A 105 -5.39 0.13 13.79
CA LEU A 105 -6.64 -0.21 14.51
C LEU A 105 -7.03 0.80 15.58
N SER A 106 -6.06 1.30 16.37
CA SER A 106 -6.29 2.29 17.42
C SER A 106 -6.85 3.62 16.91
N ASN A 107 -6.67 3.91 15.62
CA ASN A 107 -7.12 5.13 14.96
C ASN A 107 -8.54 4.99 14.38
N PHE A 108 -9.06 3.76 14.27
CA PHE A 108 -10.34 3.47 13.61
C PHE A 108 -11.54 3.55 14.56
N TRP A 109 -11.36 4.05 15.79
CA TRP A 109 -12.43 4.15 16.76
C TRP A 109 -12.68 5.59 17.18
N ILE A 110 -13.81 6.09 16.70
CA ILE A 110 -14.50 7.23 17.28
C ILE A 110 -14.86 6.84 18.72
N SER A 111 -14.44 7.67 19.67
CA SER A 111 -14.88 7.56 21.06
C SER A 111 -16.39 7.29 21.08
N PRO A 112 -16.90 6.30 21.85
CA PRO A 112 -18.32 5.95 21.91
C PRO A 112 -19.24 7.15 22.24
N THR A 113 -18.66 8.27 22.66
CA THR A 113 -19.34 9.53 22.97
C THR A 113 -19.60 10.45 21.78
N SER A 114 -19.00 10.21 20.61
CA SER A 114 -19.16 11.08 19.44
C SER A 114 -20.29 10.54 18.56
N SER A 115 -21.35 11.32 18.41
CA SER A 115 -22.57 10.95 17.67
C SER A 115 -22.40 10.79 16.15
N LEU A 116 -21.21 11.03 15.59
CA LEU A 116 -20.95 10.87 14.15
C LEU A 116 -20.60 9.43 13.82
N PHE A 117 -21.41 8.82 12.96
CA PHE A 117 -21.34 7.40 12.59
C PHE A 117 -20.25 7.12 11.56
N THR A 118 -20.22 7.99 10.55
CA THR A 118 -19.40 7.83 9.37
C THR A 118 -18.50 9.04 9.33
N ASN A 119 -17.20 8.82 9.15
CA ASN A 119 -16.29 9.95 8.99
C ASN A 119 -16.50 10.67 7.65
N ALA A 120 -17.56 10.38 6.91
CA ALA A 120 -17.86 10.96 5.62
C ALA A 120 -18.37 12.40 5.80
N SER A 121 -17.46 13.32 6.12
CA SER A 121 -17.70 14.77 6.20
C SER A 121 -18.31 15.39 4.93
N HIS A 122 -18.39 14.61 3.85
CA HIS A 122 -19.00 14.98 2.58
C HIS A 122 -20.49 14.66 2.49
N PHE A 123 -21.01 13.80 3.37
CA PHE A 123 -22.44 13.53 3.45
C PHE A 123 -23.06 14.34 4.60
N PRO A 124 -24.33 14.77 4.43
CA PRO A 124 -25.08 15.44 5.48
C PRO A 124 -25.27 14.50 6.69
N ILE A 125 -25.41 15.05 7.90
CA ILE A 125 -25.58 14.27 9.16
C ILE A 125 -26.80 13.34 9.06
N GLU A 126 -27.82 13.76 8.32
CA GLU A 126 -29.02 12.98 8.03
C GLU A 126 -28.72 11.69 7.26
N PHE A 127 -27.65 11.65 6.47
CA PHE A 127 -27.19 10.44 5.79
C PHE A 127 -26.54 9.47 6.79
N ASP A 128 -25.72 9.98 7.72
CA ASP A 128 -25.15 9.17 8.81
C ASP A 128 -26.27 8.51 9.63
N ASP A 129 -27.27 9.30 10.03
CA ASP A 129 -28.42 8.81 10.78
C ASP A 129 -29.27 7.83 9.96
N PHE A 130 -29.45 8.09 8.66
CA PHE A 130 -30.12 7.17 7.76
C PHE A 130 -29.37 5.83 7.67
N ILE A 131 -28.06 5.82 7.50
CA ILE A 131 -27.25 4.60 7.42
C ILE A 131 -27.25 3.86 8.76
N LYS A 132 -27.11 4.57 9.88
CA LYS A 132 -27.26 4.02 11.23
C LYS A 132 -28.57 3.27 11.40
N ASN A 133 -29.68 3.93 11.06
CA ASN A 133 -31.02 3.39 11.21
C ASN A 133 -31.28 2.24 10.24
N LEU A 134 -30.86 2.38 8.98
CA LEU A 134 -31.07 1.39 7.92
C LEU A 134 -30.41 0.05 8.25
N LEU A 135 -29.20 0.10 8.80
CA LEU A 135 -28.38 -1.09 9.00
C LEU A 135 -28.28 -1.50 10.48
N SER A 136 -28.91 -0.75 11.39
CA SER A 136 -28.91 -1.01 12.85
C SER A 136 -27.49 -1.28 13.39
N ILE A 137 -26.53 -0.49 12.93
CA ILE A 137 -25.09 -0.86 12.93
C ILE A 137 -24.42 -0.73 14.30
N ASP A 138 -25.04 -0.10 15.30
CA ASP A 138 -24.39 0.14 16.59
C ASP A 138 -23.83 -1.14 17.24
N SER A 139 -24.43 -2.31 16.94
CA SER A 139 -23.90 -3.62 17.37
C SER A 139 -22.83 -4.22 16.45
N LEU A 140 -22.87 -3.90 15.16
CA LEU A 140 -22.02 -4.46 14.11
C LEU A 140 -20.70 -3.71 13.95
N ILE A 141 -20.64 -2.40 14.21
CA ILE A 141 -19.38 -1.64 14.25
C ILE A 141 -18.82 -1.74 15.66
N ASN A 142 -18.02 -2.78 15.90
CA ASN A 142 -17.19 -2.89 17.09
C ASN A 142 -15.75 -3.26 16.70
N GLU A 143 -14.80 -3.03 17.61
CA GLU A 143 -13.37 -3.27 17.33
C GLU A 143 -13.11 -4.69 16.83
N LYS A 144 -13.86 -5.65 17.39
CA LYS A 144 -13.77 -7.06 17.00
C LYS A 144 -14.22 -7.26 15.55
N SER A 145 -15.32 -6.66 15.11
CA SER A 145 -15.83 -6.82 13.75
C SER A 145 -14.93 -6.14 12.72
N PHE A 146 -14.31 -5.01 13.07
CA PHE A 146 -13.33 -4.34 12.21
C PHE A 146 -12.06 -5.18 12.06
N LEU A 147 -11.51 -5.71 13.17
CA LEU A 147 -10.38 -6.65 13.16
C LEU A 147 -10.71 -7.91 12.34
N ILE A 148 -11.88 -8.52 12.59
CA ILE A 148 -12.35 -9.69 11.85
C ILE A 148 -12.47 -9.38 10.35
N SER A 149 -12.99 -8.20 10.00
CA SER A 149 -13.14 -7.76 8.61
C SER A 149 -11.80 -7.59 7.90
N LEU A 150 -10.77 -7.08 8.58
CA LEU A 150 -9.41 -6.99 8.03
C LEU A 150 -8.77 -8.37 7.82
N ILE A 151 -8.92 -9.28 8.77
CA ILE A 151 -8.39 -10.66 8.66
C ILE A 151 -9.09 -11.41 7.54
N ILE A 152 -10.43 -11.42 7.53
CA ILE A 152 -11.23 -12.07 6.49
C ILE A 152 -10.97 -11.43 5.13
N GLY A 153 -10.93 -10.09 5.05
CA GLY A 153 -10.62 -9.35 3.83
C GLY A 153 -9.26 -9.73 3.24
N GLY A 154 -8.22 -9.85 4.07
CA GLY A 154 -6.91 -10.32 3.65
C GLY A 154 -6.94 -11.76 3.11
N ILE A 155 -7.59 -12.68 3.83
CA ILE A 155 -7.73 -14.09 3.40
C ILE A 155 -8.50 -14.21 2.08
N LEU A 156 -9.63 -13.51 1.95
CA LEU A 156 -10.42 -13.47 0.71
C LEU A 156 -9.61 -12.89 -0.44
N SER A 157 -8.84 -11.84 -0.19
CA SER A 157 -7.93 -11.27 -1.20
C SER A 157 -6.92 -12.30 -1.71
N ILE A 158 -6.32 -13.11 -0.83
CA ILE A 158 -5.38 -14.16 -1.25
C ILE A 158 -6.07 -15.25 -2.06
N ARG A 159 -7.26 -15.67 -1.65
CA ARG A 159 -8.07 -16.62 -2.43
C ARG A 159 -8.40 -16.05 -3.81
N CYS A 160 -8.75 -14.77 -3.88
CA CYS A 160 -8.99 -14.01 -5.10
C CYS A 160 -7.76 -13.94 -6.01
N ALA A 161 -6.57 -13.75 -5.44
CA ALA A 161 -5.32 -13.76 -6.18
C ALA A 161 -5.01 -15.16 -6.75
N LEU A 162 -5.19 -16.22 -5.95
CA LEU A 162 -4.81 -17.59 -6.28
C LEU A 162 -5.84 -18.37 -7.09
N SER A 163 -7.00 -17.78 -7.42
CA SER A 163 -8.06 -18.46 -8.19
C SER A 163 -8.66 -19.68 -7.49
N ILE A 164 -8.70 -19.70 -6.16
CA ILE A 164 -9.20 -20.84 -5.39
C ILE A 164 -10.72 -20.74 -5.25
N ASN A 165 -11.45 -21.43 -6.12
CA ASN A 165 -12.92 -21.51 -6.14
C ASN A 165 -13.65 -20.14 -6.20
N ILE A 166 -13.02 -19.14 -6.82
CA ILE A 166 -13.59 -17.79 -6.93
C ILE A 166 -14.80 -17.82 -7.86
N LYS A 167 -15.98 -17.63 -7.26
CA LYS A 167 -17.18 -17.16 -7.96
C LYS A 167 -17.32 -15.66 -7.77
N TYR A 168 -18.35 -15.04 -8.36
CA TYR A 168 -18.69 -13.62 -8.16
C TYR A 168 -18.80 -13.21 -6.69
N PHE A 169 -19.18 -14.15 -5.81
CA PHE A 169 -19.42 -13.88 -4.39
C PHE A 169 -18.18 -13.43 -3.61
N GLU A 170 -17.02 -14.07 -3.78
CA GLU A 170 -15.82 -13.74 -2.96
C GLU A 170 -15.29 -12.32 -3.24
N PRO A 171 -15.08 -11.89 -4.50
CA PRO A 171 -14.68 -10.52 -4.80
C PRO A 171 -15.73 -9.49 -4.37
N PHE A 172 -17.01 -9.83 -4.46
CA PHE A 172 -18.10 -8.94 -4.04
C PHE A 172 -18.12 -8.77 -2.52
N LEU A 173 -17.97 -9.87 -1.77
CA LEU A 173 -17.84 -9.85 -0.31
C LEU A 173 -16.59 -9.06 0.12
N LEU A 174 -15.47 -9.22 -0.60
CA LEU A 174 -14.27 -8.41 -0.37
C LEU A 174 -14.52 -6.91 -0.63
N ALA A 175 -15.28 -6.56 -1.68
CA ALA A 175 -15.69 -5.18 -1.95
C ALA A 175 -16.55 -4.61 -0.81
N LEU A 176 -17.49 -5.40 -0.29
CA LEU A 176 -18.32 -5.03 0.87
C LEU A 176 -17.50 -4.85 2.14
N LEU A 177 -16.59 -5.79 2.45
CA LEU A 177 -15.70 -5.68 3.61
C LEU A 177 -14.79 -4.47 3.50
N LYS A 178 -14.19 -4.22 2.33
CA LYS A 178 -13.36 -3.02 2.14
C LYS A 178 -14.20 -1.74 2.24
N GLY A 179 -15.42 -1.73 1.68
CA GLY A 179 -16.37 -0.63 1.82
C GLY A 179 -16.69 -0.34 3.29
N TYR A 180 -16.99 -1.38 4.06
CA TYR A 180 -17.19 -1.31 5.49
C TYR A 180 -15.98 -0.71 6.21
N LEU A 181 -14.78 -1.25 5.97
CA LEU A 181 -13.54 -0.77 6.59
C LEU A 181 -13.25 0.70 6.30
N VAL A 182 -13.49 1.14 5.06
CA VAL A 182 -13.28 2.54 4.65
C VAL A 182 -14.30 3.46 5.31
N LEU A 183 -15.58 3.06 5.37
CA LEU A 183 -16.64 3.87 5.95
C LEU A 183 -16.56 3.95 7.48
N SER A 184 -16.08 2.89 8.15
CA SER A 184 -15.87 2.88 9.59
C SER A 184 -14.56 3.56 10.01
N SER A 185 -13.67 3.90 9.08
CA SER A 185 -12.39 4.53 9.37
C SER A 185 -12.44 6.04 9.47
N GLN A 186 -11.84 6.58 10.54
CA GLN A 186 -11.48 8.00 10.55
C GLN A 186 -10.18 8.31 9.79
N SER A 187 -9.17 7.45 9.88
CA SER A 187 -7.84 7.72 9.31
C SER A 187 -7.80 7.65 7.79
N ASP A 188 -8.68 6.85 7.19
CA ASP A 188 -8.64 6.47 5.78
C ASP A 188 -9.79 7.09 4.97
N ASN A 189 -10.43 8.15 5.48
CA ASN A 189 -11.48 8.85 4.75
C ASN A 189 -10.94 9.74 3.61
N TYR A 190 -9.94 9.24 2.89
CA TYR A 190 -9.44 9.88 1.70
C TYR A 190 -10.21 9.39 0.47
N GLN A 191 -10.43 10.31 -0.47
CA GLN A 191 -11.13 10.06 -1.74
C GLN A 191 -10.62 8.82 -2.50
N HIS A 192 -9.34 8.47 -2.33
CA HIS A 192 -8.71 7.34 -3.00
C HIS A 192 -9.14 5.96 -2.45
N HIS A 193 -9.56 5.85 -1.18
CA HIS A 193 -10.09 4.60 -0.65
C HIS A 193 -11.50 4.29 -1.19
N TYR A 194 -12.34 5.33 -1.35
CA TYR A 194 -13.62 5.19 -2.07
C TYR A 194 -13.42 4.71 -3.50
N LEU A 195 -12.36 5.20 -4.16
CA LEU A 195 -12.00 4.72 -5.48
C LEU A 195 -11.72 3.22 -5.48
N LEU A 196 -10.91 2.73 -4.54
CA LEU A 196 -10.59 1.30 -4.42
C LEU A 196 -11.83 0.44 -4.16
N VAL A 197 -12.77 0.92 -3.34
CA VAL A 197 -14.05 0.23 -3.10
C VAL A 197 -14.85 0.13 -4.39
N LEU A 198 -14.98 1.21 -5.16
CA LEU A 198 -15.67 1.20 -6.45
C LEU A 198 -14.97 0.26 -7.45
N VAL A 199 -13.63 0.27 -7.49
CA VAL A 199 -12.85 -0.65 -8.31
C VAL A 199 -13.10 -2.10 -7.92
N LEU A 200 -13.14 -2.42 -6.62
CA LEU A 200 -13.47 -3.77 -6.15
C LEU A 200 -14.87 -4.21 -6.55
N PHE A 201 -15.87 -3.33 -6.42
CA PHE A 201 -17.22 -3.63 -6.92
C PHE A 201 -17.23 -3.89 -8.43
N LEU A 202 -16.54 -3.07 -9.21
CA LEU A 202 -16.41 -3.27 -10.66
C LEU A 202 -15.73 -4.61 -11.00
N LEU A 203 -14.61 -4.92 -10.35
CA LEU A 203 -13.86 -6.17 -10.53
C LEU A 203 -14.64 -7.40 -10.03
N SER A 204 -15.57 -7.23 -9.10
CA SER A 204 -16.42 -8.31 -8.61
C SER A 204 -17.43 -8.82 -9.64
N THR A 205 -17.75 -7.98 -10.63
CA THR A 205 -18.65 -8.36 -11.74
C THR A 205 -17.94 -9.17 -12.84
N ILE A 206 -16.61 -9.35 -12.76
CA ILE A 206 -15.84 -10.13 -13.73
C ILE A 206 -15.97 -11.63 -13.42
N ASN A 207 -16.37 -12.42 -14.42
CA ASN A 207 -16.33 -13.88 -14.32
C ASN A 207 -14.89 -14.39 -14.53
N TRP A 208 -14.11 -14.46 -13.45
CA TRP A 208 -12.73 -14.90 -13.49
C TRP A 208 -12.53 -16.36 -13.93
N GLU A 209 -13.58 -17.20 -13.80
CA GLU A 209 -13.56 -18.61 -14.22
C GLU A 209 -13.68 -18.74 -15.74
N ASN A 210 -14.64 -18.04 -16.34
CA ASN A 210 -14.82 -18.03 -17.80
C ASN A 210 -13.58 -17.50 -18.53
N LEU A 211 -12.89 -16.52 -17.95
CA LEU A 211 -11.64 -16.01 -18.50
C LEU A 211 -10.57 -17.09 -18.62
N SER A 212 -10.51 -18.05 -17.70
CA SER A 212 -9.48 -19.09 -17.74
C SER A 212 -9.82 -20.30 -18.61
N ASN A 213 -11.10 -20.56 -18.87
CA ASN A 213 -11.54 -21.78 -19.55
C ASN A 213 -11.46 -21.66 -21.08
N ASN A 214 -11.52 -20.45 -21.63
CA ASN A 214 -11.56 -20.23 -23.09
C ASN A 214 -10.29 -20.71 -23.83
N ASN A 215 -9.14 -20.83 -23.15
CA ASN A 215 -7.90 -21.30 -23.79
C ASN A 215 -7.86 -22.80 -24.10
N ASN A 216 -8.68 -23.63 -23.44
CA ASN A 216 -8.62 -25.08 -23.64
C ASN A 216 -9.52 -25.57 -24.78
N SER A 217 -10.58 -24.83 -25.12
CA SER A 217 -11.58 -25.29 -26.10
C SER A 217 -11.11 -25.20 -27.55
N SER A 218 -10.16 -24.30 -27.87
CA SER A 218 -9.71 -24.09 -29.25
C SER A 218 -8.62 -25.07 -29.71
N SER A 219 -7.91 -25.74 -28.80
CA SER A 219 -6.83 -26.69 -29.17
C SER A 219 -7.31 -28.14 -29.38
N GLY A 220 -8.54 -28.48 -29.00
CA GLY A 220 -8.96 -29.88 -28.85
C GLY A 220 -9.66 -30.53 -30.04
N ASN A 221 -10.18 -29.77 -31.02
CA ASN A 221 -11.18 -30.32 -31.96
C ASN A 221 -10.75 -30.41 -33.43
N ASN A 222 -9.49 -30.13 -33.77
CA ASN A 222 -9.00 -30.23 -35.16
C ASN A 222 -8.26 -31.54 -35.49
N ASN A 223 -8.08 -32.45 -34.54
CA ASN A 223 -7.36 -33.71 -34.80
C ASN A 223 -8.26 -34.92 -35.12
N ASN A 224 -9.57 -34.75 -35.31
CA ASN A 224 -10.47 -35.89 -35.55
C ASN A 224 -11.26 -35.83 -36.87
N LYS A 225 -10.78 -35.09 -37.87
CA LYS A 225 -11.44 -35.02 -39.20
C LYS A 225 -10.56 -35.40 -40.40
N ASN A 226 -9.40 -36.03 -40.20
CA ASN A 226 -8.52 -36.36 -41.33
C ASN A 226 -7.90 -37.77 -41.32
N ASN A 227 -8.61 -38.78 -40.79
CA ASN A 227 -8.15 -40.17 -40.90
C ASN A 227 -9.21 -41.17 -41.42
N ASN A 228 -10.02 -40.75 -42.38
CA ASN A 228 -10.92 -41.65 -43.10
C ASN A 228 -10.88 -41.39 -44.61
N ASN A 229 -9.69 -41.46 -45.22
CA ASN A 229 -9.57 -41.64 -46.67
C ASN A 229 -8.19 -42.14 -47.09
N ASN A 230 -7.80 -43.34 -46.65
CA ASN A 230 -6.79 -44.12 -47.37
C ASN A 230 -6.93 -45.59 -47.02
N ASN A 231 -6.92 -46.45 -48.05
CA ASN A 231 -6.85 -47.92 -48.00
C ASN A 231 -8.18 -48.71 -48.05
N ASN A 232 -8.75 -48.90 -49.26
CA ASN A 232 -8.91 -50.25 -49.80
C ASN A 232 -9.14 -50.21 -51.32
N ASN A 233 -8.08 -50.46 -52.08
CA ASN A 233 -8.09 -50.72 -53.51
C ASN A 233 -8.32 -52.23 -53.70
N ASN A 234 -9.55 -52.67 -53.99
CA ASN A 234 -9.75 -53.95 -54.70
C ASN A 234 -11.13 -54.02 -55.37
N ASN A 235 -11.10 -53.79 -56.69
CA ASN A 235 -11.69 -54.61 -57.74
C ASN A 235 -13.12 -55.18 -57.59
N ASN A 236 -13.91 -54.79 -58.60
CA ASN A 236 -14.82 -55.61 -59.39
C ASN A 236 -16.33 -55.60 -59.06
N ASN A 237 -17.04 -55.05 -60.05
CA ASN A 237 -18.25 -55.58 -60.68
C ASN A 237 -19.63 -55.14 -60.18
N ASN A 238 -20.19 -54.27 -61.03
CA ASN A 238 -21.49 -54.40 -61.69
C ASN A 238 -22.76 -53.82 -61.04
N ASN A 239 -23.38 -53.02 -61.90
CA ASN A 239 -24.81 -52.84 -62.11
C ASN A 239 -25.55 -51.71 -61.34
N ASN A 240 -25.53 -50.54 -62.00
CA ASN A 240 -26.70 -49.90 -62.62
C ASN A 240 -27.96 -49.71 -61.75
N ASN A 241 -28.33 -48.45 -61.47
CA ASN A 241 -29.44 -47.76 -62.15
C ASN A 241 -29.66 -46.33 -61.57
N ASN A 242 -29.36 -45.32 -62.38
CA ASN A 242 -30.18 -44.14 -62.69
C ASN A 242 -30.98 -43.43 -61.57
N ASN A 243 -30.61 -42.18 -61.23
CA ASN A 243 -31.43 -41.01 -61.59
C ASN A 243 -30.68 -39.67 -61.39
N ASN A 244 -30.38 -39.06 -62.52
CA ASN A 244 -30.31 -37.64 -62.87
C ASN A 244 -30.88 -36.63 -61.83
N ASN A 245 -30.12 -35.59 -61.45
CA ASN A 245 -30.37 -34.19 -61.85
C ASN A 245 -29.60 -33.15 -60.99
N ASN A 246 -28.93 -32.24 -61.71
CA ASN A 246 -28.58 -30.87 -61.39
C ASN A 246 -27.36 -30.52 -60.50
N ASN A 247 -26.21 -30.55 -61.16
CA ASN A 247 -25.19 -29.50 -61.20
C ASN A 247 -25.60 -28.13 -60.63
N ASN A 248 -25.14 -27.78 -59.41
CA ASN A 248 -24.81 -26.39 -59.11
C ASN A 248 -23.52 -26.32 -58.28
N ASN A 249 -22.52 -25.72 -58.93
CA ASN A 249 -21.19 -25.37 -58.50
C ASN A 249 -21.19 -24.57 -57.18
N ASN A 250 -21.23 -25.25 -56.03
CA ASN A 250 -20.95 -24.60 -54.74
C ASN A 250 -19.44 -24.55 -54.53
N ASN A 251 -18.85 -23.47 -55.03
CA ASN A 251 -17.48 -23.05 -54.80
C ASN A 251 -17.20 -23.00 -53.29
N ASN A 252 -16.72 -24.12 -52.75
CA ASN A 252 -16.21 -24.28 -51.40
C ASN A 252 -14.90 -23.51 -51.27
N ASN A 253 -14.98 -22.18 -51.31
CA ASN A 253 -13.90 -21.30 -50.91
C ASN A 253 -13.79 -21.36 -49.39
N ASN A 254 -13.19 -22.45 -48.92
CA ASN A 254 -12.72 -22.66 -47.56
C ASN A 254 -11.55 -21.69 -47.32
N ASN A 255 -11.87 -20.38 -47.28
CA ASN A 255 -10.97 -19.36 -46.81
C ASN A 255 -10.89 -19.52 -45.29
N ASN A 256 -10.11 -20.53 -44.88
CA ASN A 256 -9.64 -20.78 -43.54
C ASN A 256 -8.72 -19.62 -43.14
N ASN A 257 -9.32 -18.44 -43.01
CA ASN A 257 -8.67 -17.28 -42.44
C ASN A 257 -8.59 -17.57 -40.95
N ASN A 258 -7.55 -18.35 -40.62
CA ASN A 258 -7.13 -18.76 -39.29
C ASN A 258 -6.80 -17.50 -38.51
N ASN A 259 -7.86 -16.84 -38.05
CA ASN A 259 -7.81 -15.52 -37.46
C ASN A 259 -7.18 -15.71 -36.07
N ASN A 260 -5.87 -15.48 -36.01
CA ASN A 260 -4.94 -15.64 -34.87
C ASN A 260 -5.29 -14.79 -33.63
N ASN A 261 -6.57 -14.48 -33.38
CA ASN A 261 -7.07 -13.78 -32.20
C ASN A 261 -7.14 -14.71 -30.96
N ASN A 262 -6.33 -15.77 -30.90
CA ASN A 262 -6.37 -16.90 -29.96
C ASN A 262 -5.96 -16.56 -28.50
N GLY A 263 -6.57 -15.55 -27.89
CA GLY A 263 -6.35 -15.23 -26.47
C GLY A 263 -6.69 -13.80 -26.07
N LEU A 264 -7.35 -13.06 -26.95
CA LEU A 264 -7.82 -11.70 -26.69
C LEU A 264 -9.25 -11.74 -26.17
N VAL A 265 -9.45 -11.37 -24.91
CA VAL A 265 -10.78 -11.30 -24.29
C VAL A 265 -11.22 -9.84 -24.17
N SER A 266 -12.45 -9.55 -24.57
CA SER A 266 -13.09 -8.25 -24.30
C SER A 266 -13.59 -8.25 -22.86
N CYS A 267 -13.16 -7.25 -22.08
CA CYS A 267 -13.57 -7.07 -20.69
C CYS A 267 -13.93 -5.60 -20.48
N TRP A 268 -15.22 -5.29 -20.71
CA TRP A 268 -15.74 -3.92 -20.60
C TRP A 268 -15.53 -3.33 -19.19
N GLN A 269 -15.48 -4.17 -18.15
CA GLN A 269 -15.18 -3.76 -16.78
C GLN A 269 -13.79 -3.11 -16.67
N LEU A 270 -12.77 -3.69 -17.29
CA LEU A 270 -11.42 -3.11 -17.28
C LEU A 270 -11.35 -1.81 -18.11
N LYS A 271 -12.19 -1.68 -19.15
CA LYS A 271 -12.33 -0.42 -19.87
C LYS A 271 -12.98 0.66 -18.99
N LEU A 272 -13.99 0.30 -18.22
CA LEU A 272 -14.64 1.19 -17.26
C LEU A 272 -13.67 1.58 -16.13
N LEU A 273 -12.82 0.66 -15.66
CA LEU A 273 -11.73 0.95 -14.73
C LEU A 273 -10.77 2.03 -15.27
N LEU A 274 -10.34 1.90 -16.53
CA LEU A 274 -9.48 2.91 -17.17
C LEU A 274 -10.21 4.25 -17.34
N LEU A 275 -11.51 4.25 -17.63
CA LEU A 275 -12.32 5.46 -17.70
C LEU A 275 -12.42 6.15 -16.33
N GLN A 276 -12.70 5.37 -15.28
CA GLN A 276 -12.73 5.85 -13.91
C GLN A 276 -11.39 6.47 -13.50
N LEU A 277 -10.28 5.82 -13.88
CA LEU A 277 -8.93 6.34 -13.66
C LEU A 277 -8.72 7.69 -14.37
N SER A 278 -9.17 7.83 -15.61
CA SER A 278 -9.11 9.11 -16.35
C SER A 278 -9.95 10.21 -15.68
N VAL A 279 -11.14 9.89 -15.19
CA VAL A 279 -12.00 10.85 -14.46
C VAL A 279 -11.31 11.33 -13.18
N VAL A 280 -10.67 10.42 -12.43
CA VAL A 280 -9.89 10.77 -11.24
C VAL A 280 -8.75 11.70 -11.60
N TYR A 281 -7.95 11.39 -12.62
CA TYR A 281 -6.85 12.26 -13.04
C TYR A 281 -7.31 13.63 -13.51
N PHE A 282 -8.44 13.69 -14.21
CA PHE A 282 -9.01 14.96 -14.64
C PHE A 282 -9.43 15.79 -13.43
N TRP A 283 -10.12 15.18 -12.46
CA TRP A 283 -10.54 15.87 -11.25
C TRP A 283 -9.36 16.32 -10.38
N THR A 284 -8.35 15.47 -10.18
CA THR A 284 -7.15 15.84 -9.41
C THR A 284 -6.37 16.95 -10.10
N SER A 285 -6.31 16.96 -11.43
CA SER A 285 -5.69 18.05 -12.20
C SER A 285 -6.42 19.36 -11.95
N ILE A 286 -7.76 19.37 -12.02
CA ILE A 286 -8.57 20.56 -11.74
C ILE A 286 -8.36 21.06 -10.31
N ALA A 287 -8.39 20.18 -9.32
CA ALA A 287 -8.18 20.55 -7.92
C ALA A 287 -6.79 21.20 -7.69
N LYS A 288 -5.79 20.79 -8.49
CA LYS A 288 -4.43 21.32 -8.47
C LYS A 288 -4.22 22.62 -9.25
N LEU A 289 -5.24 23.12 -9.97
CA LEU A 289 -5.18 24.44 -10.62
C LEU A 289 -5.26 25.61 -9.63
N HIS A 290 -5.44 25.36 -8.33
CA HIS A 290 -5.40 26.41 -7.32
C HIS A 290 -3.99 27.04 -7.23
N TRP A 291 -3.93 28.37 -7.10
CA TRP A 291 -2.68 29.15 -7.11
C TRP A 291 -1.63 28.66 -6.10
N SER A 292 -2.07 28.22 -4.92
CA SER A 292 -1.16 27.68 -3.89
C SER A 292 -0.47 26.38 -4.33
N TRP A 293 -1.15 25.55 -5.13
CA TRP A 293 -0.54 24.36 -5.71
C TRP A 293 0.41 24.78 -6.84
N ILE A 294 -0.04 25.59 -7.80
CA ILE A 294 0.76 26.05 -8.94
C ILE A 294 2.07 26.72 -8.48
N SER A 295 2.02 27.61 -7.49
CA SER A 295 3.21 28.27 -6.90
C SER A 295 4.19 27.32 -6.20
N GLY A 296 3.82 26.05 -6.00
CA GLY A 296 4.61 25.06 -5.27
C GLY A 296 4.56 25.21 -3.75
N SER A 297 3.87 26.22 -3.19
CA SER A 297 3.83 26.49 -1.73
C SER A 297 3.13 25.40 -0.90
N VAL A 298 2.31 24.57 -1.52
CA VAL A 298 1.64 23.43 -0.87
C VAL A 298 2.58 22.23 -0.75
N LEU A 299 3.43 21.99 -1.75
CA LEU A 299 4.16 20.73 -1.88
C LEU A 299 5.17 20.47 -0.73
N PRO A 300 5.99 21.44 -0.26
CA PRO A 300 6.89 21.27 0.89
C PRO A 300 6.22 20.90 2.20
N ARG A 301 4.90 21.12 2.34
CA ARG A 301 4.13 20.74 3.52
C ARG A 301 3.60 19.31 3.43
N MET A 302 3.58 18.72 2.22
CA MET A 302 3.03 17.39 1.95
C MET A 302 4.12 16.33 1.76
N ILE A 303 5.28 16.70 1.19
CA ILE A 303 6.42 15.81 1.01
C ILE A 303 7.31 15.76 2.25
N GLY A 304 8.02 14.66 2.45
CA GLY A 304 9.02 14.50 3.50
C GLY A 304 10.23 15.45 3.29
N PRO A 305 10.92 15.86 4.36
CA PRO A 305 12.07 16.77 4.28
C PRO A 305 13.19 16.21 3.40
N GLU A 306 13.50 14.91 3.51
CA GLU A 306 14.53 14.25 2.68
C GLU A 306 14.26 14.39 1.19
N PHE A 307 13.02 14.14 0.75
CA PHE A 307 12.64 14.26 -0.66
C PHE A 307 12.64 15.71 -1.14
N ARG A 308 12.22 16.65 -0.28
CA ARG A 308 12.30 18.09 -0.56
C ARG A 308 13.74 18.51 -0.82
N ASP A 309 14.65 18.04 0.01
CA ASP A 309 16.06 18.42 -0.04
C ASP A 309 16.74 17.75 -1.25
N GLN A 310 16.39 16.49 -1.58
CA GLN A 310 16.79 15.83 -2.84
C GLN A 310 16.32 16.59 -4.08
N ILE A 311 15.06 17.05 -4.13
CA ILE A 311 14.57 17.87 -5.25
C ILE A 311 15.38 19.16 -5.35
N ASN A 312 15.61 19.85 -4.24
CA ASN A 312 16.38 21.10 -4.26
C ASN A 312 17.82 20.86 -4.72
N GLN A 313 18.48 19.82 -4.21
CA GLN A 313 19.84 19.46 -4.59
C GLN A 313 19.97 19.10 -6.07
N PHE A 314 18.98 18.43 -6.65
CA PHE A 314 19.00 18.02 -8.05
C PHE A 314 18.56 19.15 -9.00
N MET A 315 17.45 19.83 -8.69
CA MET A 315 16.83 20.80 -9.58
C MET A 315 17.47 22.18 -9.51
N LEU A 316 18.00 22.60 -8.35
CA LEU A 316 18.55 23.94 -8.21
C LEU A 316 19.79 24.15 -9.13
N PRO A 317 20.79 23.24 -9.16
CA PRO A 317 21.91 23.37 -10.09
C PRO A 317 21.48 23.29 -11.57
N LEU A 318 20.45 22.50 -11.88
CA LEU A 318 19.88 22.42 -13.23
C LEU A 318 19.22 23.74 -13.63
N LEU A 319 18.45 24.34 -12.74
CA LEU A 319 17.79 25.63 -12.98
C LEU A 319 18.78 26.77 -13.05
N GLU A 320 19.79 26.78 -12.19
CA GLU A 320 20.92 27.71 -12.29
C GLU A 320 21.66 27.50 -13.62
N SER A 321 21.95 26.28 -14.04
CA SER A 321 22.58 26.02 -15.33
C SER A 321 21.74 26.50 -16.53
N LEU A 322 20.42 26.37 -16.48
CA LEU A 322 19.51 26.75 -17.57
C LEU A 322 19.18 28.24 -17.59
N PHE A 323 19.14 28.91 -16.42
CA PHE A 323 18.62 30.28 -16.27
C PHE A 323 19.57 31.26 -15.58
N SER A 324 20.78 30.87 -15.19
CA SER A 324 21.74 31.70 -14.40
C SER A 324 22.03 33.07 -14.98
N LYS A 325 21.90 33.28 -16.29
CA LYS A 325 22.19 34.57 -16.93
C LYS A 325 21.04 35.58 -16.84
N ASP A 326 19.85 35.19 -16.40
CA ASP A 326 18.67 36.05 -16.48
C ASP A 326 17.89 36.09 -15.15
N GLN A 327 18.09 37.19 -14.41
CA GLN A 327 17.45 37.46 -13.12
C GLN A 327 15.91 37.44 -13.18
N ARG A 328 15.32 37.53 -14.38
CA ARG A 328 13.87 37.43 -14.61
C ARG A 328 13.27 36.07 -14.22
N TYR A 329 14.09 35.04 -14.02
CA TYR A 329 13.65 33.69 -13.64
C TYR A 329 13.85 33.36 -12.15
N SER A 330 14.21 34.35 -11.32
CA SER A 330 14.41 34.15 -9.87
C SER A 330 13.17 33.65 -9.11
N TRP A 331 11.97 33.77 -9.69
CA TRP A 331 10.73 33.25 -9.12
C TRP A 331 10.50 31.75 -9.36
N LEU A 332 11.28 31.11 -10.25
CA LEU A 332 11.19 29.67 -10.51
C LEU A 332 11.79 28.87 -9.35
N ASN A 333 10.92 28.36 -8.49
CA ASN A 333 11.31 27.41 -7.44
C ASN A 333 11.20 25.96 -7.96
N PRO A 334 12.14 25.06 -7.63
CA PRO A 334 12.02 23.62 -7.91
C PRO A 334 10.63 23.02 -7.62
N MET A 335 10.01 23.42 -6.52
CA MET A 335 8.69 22.93 -6.09
C MET A 335 7.56 23.36 -7.03
N MET A 336 7.68 24.55 -7.62
CA MET A 336 6.73 25.06 -8.62
C MET A 336 6.81 24.21 -9.90
N ILE A 337 8.01 23.83 -10.32
CA ILE A 337 8.21 22.97 -11.49
C ILE A 337 7.64 21.59 -11.25
N VAL A 338 7.97 20.95 -10.12
CA VAL A 338 7.41 19.62 -9.77
C VAL A 338 5.89 19.66 -9.70
N SER A 339 5.33 20.73 -9.13
CA SER A 339 3.88 20.96 -9.05
C SER A 339 3.22 21.08 -10.44
N CYS A 340 3.75 21.95 -11.31
CA CYS A 340 3.26 22.13 -12.67
C CYS A 340 3.45 20.86 -13.52
N SER A 341 4.59 20.17 -13.40
CA SER A 341 4.84 18.89 -14.06
C SER A 341 3.83 17.83 -13.64
N THR A 342 3.43 17.79 -12.36
CA THR A 342 2.38 16.88 -11.88
C THR A 342 1.05 17.14 -12.60
N ILE A 343 0.62 18.40 -12.74
CA ILE A 343 -0.62 18.76 -13.46
C ILE A 343 -0.52 18.33 -14.94
N VAL A 344 0.60 18.63 -15.60
CA VAL A 344 0.80 18.29 -17.02
C VAL A 344 0.76 16.78 -17.24
N VAL A 345 1.42 16.00 -16.37
CA VAL A 345 1.42 14.54 -16.44
C VAL A 345 0.02 13.99 -16.17
N GLU A 346 -0.71 14.49 -15.17
CA GLU A 346 -2.08 14.03 -14.89
C GLU A 346 -3.03 14.32 -16.06
N LEU A 347 -3.00 15.53 -16.63
CA LEU A 347 -3.78 15.87 -17.82
C LEU A 347 -3.40 15.02 -19.04
N PHE A 348 -2.11 14.76 -19.26
CA PHE A 348 -1.66 13.86 -20.31
C PHE A 348 -2.21 12.43 -20.10
N LEU A 349 -2.23 11.95 -18.86
CA LEU A 349 -2.74 10.62 -18.51
C LEU A 349 -4.25 10.50 -18.79
N VAL A 350 -5.06 11.54 -18.55
CA VAL A 350 -6.51 11.55 -18.89
C VAL A 350 -6.76 11.11 -20.33
N PHE A 351 -5.99 11.63 -21.30
CA PHE A 351 -6.19 11.32 -22.71
C PHE A 351 -5.42 10.07 -23.15
N SER A 352 -4.17 9.93 -22.69
CA SER A 352 -3.27 8.89 -23.19
C SER A 352 -3.68 7.48 -22.76
N LEU A 353 -4.36 7.33 -21.62
CA LEU A 353 -4.96 6.06 -21.15
C LEU A 353 -5.94 5.44 -22.15
N HIS A 354 -6.51 6.23 -23.06
CA HIS A 354 -7.49 5.78 -24.03
C HIS A 354 -6.94 5.61 -25.45
N ILE A 355 -5.69 6.02 -25.70
CA ILE A 355 -5.05 5.96 -27.03
C ILE A 355 -3.98 4.87 -27.02
N LYS A 356 -4.22 3.77 -27.74
CA LYS A 356 -3.32 2.60 -27.78
C LYS A 356 -1.87 2.97 -28.13
N LYS A 357 -1.66 3.93 -29.04
CA LYS A 357 -0.31 4.41 -29.44
C LYS A 357 0.49 4.98 -28.26
N PHE A 358 -0.18 5.56 -27.26
CA PHE A 358 0.47 6.15 -26.09
C PHE A 358 0.52 5.21 -24.88
N SER A 359 -0.05 4.00 -24.95
CA SER A 359 -0.14 3.07 -23.82
C SER A 359 1.19 2.82 -23.09
N LEU A 360 2.28 2.58 -23.82
CA LEU A 360 3.61 2.39 -23.22
C LEU A 360 4.14 3.68 -22.56
N LEU A 361 3.92 4.84 -23.18
CA LEU A 361 4.33 6.12 -22.61
C LEU A 361 3.50 6.46 -21.36
N SER A 362 2.20 6.20 -21.37
CA SER A 362 1.32 6.32 -20.20
C SER A 362 1.74 5.39 -19.08
N PHE A 363 2.17 4.15 -19.40
CA PHE A 363 2.75 3.22 -18.42
C PHE A 363 4.00 3.81 -17.76
N ILE A 364 4.96 4.27 -18.56
CA ILE A 364 6.23 4.83 -18.04
C ILE A 364 5.97 6.07 -17.17
N LEU A 365 5.16 7.02 -17.66
CA LEU A 365 4.85 8.25 -16.92
C LEU A 365 4.02 7.97 -15.67
N GLY A 366 3.00 7.13 -15.79
CA GLY A 366 2.11 6.77 -14.69
C GLY A 366 2.82 6.04 -13.55
N VAL A 367 3.61 5.00 -13.88
CA VAL A 367 4.40 4.26 -12.88
C VAL A 367 5.48 5.14 -12.27
N SER A 368 6.20 5.93 -13.07
CA SER A 368 7.23 6.84 -12.56
C SER A 368 6.63 7.87 -11.60
N MET A 369 5.54 8.52 -11.99
CA MET A 369 4.86 9.53 -11.17
C MET A 369 4.40 8.95 -9.82
N HIS A 370 3.73 7.79 -9.84
CA HIS A 370 3.24 7.17 -8.59
C HIS A 370 4.34 6.59 -7.72
N THR A 371 5.43 6.11 -8.32
CA THR A 371 6.63 5.67 -7.58
C THR A 371 7.28 6.87 -6.88
N ILE A 372 7.44 7.99 -7.58
CA ILE A 372 7.97 9.25 -7.02
C ILE A 372 7.06 9.78 -5.92
N MET A 373 5.74 9.78 -6.13
CA MET A 373 4.78 10.18 -5.10
C MET A 373 4.87 9.26 -3.87
N GLY A 374 4.96 7.94 -4.07
CA GLY A 374 5.15 6.98 -2.98
C GLY A 374 6.46 7.17 -2.21
N SER A 375 7.57 7.44 -2.91
CA SER A 375 8.89 7.65 -2.30
C SER A 375 9.04 9.03 -1.66
N SER A 376 8.21 10.00 -2.02
CA SER A 376 8.28 11.38 -1.50
C SER A 376 7.90 11.53 -0.03
N GLY A 377 7.46 10.46 0.63
CA GLY A 377 6.94 10.51 2.00
C GLY A 377 5.50 11.05 2.10
N LEU A 378 4.84 11.27 0.96
CA LEU A 378 3.40 11.55 0.93
C LEU A 378 2.64 10.42 1.64
N ARG A 379 1.84 10.77 2.64
CA ARG A 379 1.00 9.81 3.40
C ARG A 379 -0.22 9.35 2.59
N ILE A 380 0.01 8.84 1.38
CA ILE A 380 -1.01 8.29 0.48
C ILE A 380 -1.17 6.76 0.71
N GLY A 381 -0.38 6.19 1.64
CA GLY A 381 -0.48 4.79 2.03
C GLY A 381 -0.14 3.85 0.87
N THR A 382 -0.94 2.80 0.73
CA THR A 382 -0.79 1.77 -0.30
C THR A 382 -1.32 2.18 -1.67
N PHE A 383 -2.02 3.31 -1.78
CA PHE A 383 -2.73 3.70 -2.98
C PHE A 383 -1.81 3.92 -4.19
N SER A 384 -0.59 4.43 -3.98
CA SER A 384 0.41 4.57 -5.05
C SER A 384 0.76 3.22 -5.71
N TYR A 385 0.84 2.14 -4.91
CA TYR A 385 1.08 0.79 -5.43
C TYR A 385 -0.11 0.29 -6.27
N PHE A 386 -1.35 0.51 -5.83
CA PHE A 386 -2.53 0.17 -6.64
C PHE A 386 -2.55 0.90 -7.97
N MET A 387 -2.17 2.17 -7.98
CA MET A 387 -2.06 2.94 -9.22
C MET A 387 -1.00 2.35 -10.15
N CYS A 388 0.19 2.00 -9.65
CA CYS A 388 1.20 1.26 -10.41
C CYS A 388 0.67 -0.08 -10.97
N ILE A 389 -0.15 -0.80 -10.19
CA ILE A 389 -0.77 -2.07 -10.63
C ILE A 389 -1.79 -1.83 -11.75
N PHE A 390 -2.60 -0.76 -11.69
CA PHE A 390 -3.50 -0.41 -12.79
C PHE A 390 -2.74 -0.15 -14.09
N TYR A 391 -1.55 0.44 -14.02
CA TYR A 391 -0.70 0.66 -15.20
C TYR A 391 -0.23 -0.63 -15.89
N ILE A 392 -0.19 -1.77 -15.20
CA ILE A 392 0.07 -3.09 -15.83
C ILE A 392 -0.91 -3.35 -16.98
N LEU A 393 -2.15 -2.83 -16.89
CA LEU A 393 -3.16 -2.92 -17.94
C LEU A 393 -2.83 -2.13 -19.22
N LEU A 394 -1.78 -1.32 -19.24
CA LEU A 394 -1.31 -0.58 -20.42
C LEU A 394 -0.09 -1.23 -21.09
N LEU A 395 0.57 -2.19 -20.46
CA LEU A 395 1.73 -2.87 -21.05
C LEU A 395 1.37 -3.55 -22.38
N PRO A 396 2.27 -3.53 -23.39
CA PRO A 396 2.05 -4.27 -24.63
C PRO A 396 1.81 -5.76 -24.36
N ASN A 397 0.87 -6.40 -25.08
CA ASN A 397 0.57 -7.83 -24.85
C ASN A 397 1.80 -8.74 -25.00
N ASN A 398 2.75 -8.36 -25.88
CA ASN A 398 3.98 -9.10 -26.15
C ASN A 398 4.93 -9.18 -24.93
N TRP A 399 4.78 -8.28 -23.95
CA TRP A 399 5.58 -8.33 -22.72
C TRP A 399 5.25 -9.54 -21.86
N PHE A 400 4.01 -10.06 -21.95
CA PHE A 400 3.62 -11.21 -21.14
C PHE A 400 3.79 -12.54 -21.87
N THR A 401 3.92 -12.55 -23.20
CA THR A 401 4.17 -13.78 -23.95
C THR A 401 5.55 -14.37 -23.65
N SER A 402 6.52 -13.57 -23.22
CA SER A 402 7.81 -14.08 -22.70
C SER A 402 7.68 -14.71 -21.31
N SER A 403 6.66 -14.32 -20.54
CA SER A 403 6.39 -14.82 -19.17
C SER A 403 5.68 -16.17 -19.12
N ASN A 404 5.66 -16.92 -20.23
CA ASN A 404 4.98 -18.22 -20.34
C ASN A 404 5.38 -19.22 -19.23
N TRP A 405 6.58 -19.11 -18.64
CA TRP A 405 6.97 -19.96 -17.51
C TRP A 405 5.98 -19.81 -16.33
N PHE A 406 5.55 -18.59 -16.01
CA PHE A 406 4.66 -18.35 -14.87
C PHE A 406 3.28 -18.98 -15.11
N PHE A 407 2.78 -18.90 -16.34
CA PHE A 407 1.56 -19.61 -16.73
C PHE A 407 1.75 -21.12 -16.72
N ASN A 408 2.92 -21.63 -17.11
CA ASN A 408 3.20 -23.05 -17.01
C ASN A 408 3.13 -23.50 -15.55
N LEU A 409 3.57 -22.70 -14.58
CA LEU A 409 3.42 -23.01 -13.15
C LEU A 409 1.96 -23.02 -12.69
N ILE A 410 1.17 -21.98 -13.04
CA ILE A 410 -0.26 -21.91 -12.68
C ILE A 410 -1.05 -23.03 -13.37
N ASN A 411 -0.83 -23.25 -14.67
CA ASN A 411 -1.51 -24.28 -15.44
C ASN A 411 -1.09 -25.68 -15.03
N GLN A 412 0.17 -25.90 -14.61
CA GLN A 412 0.57 -27.16 -14.00
C GLN A 412 -0.25 -27.45 -12.74
N SER A 413 -0.48 -26.45 -11.87
CA SER A 413 -1.33 -26.63 -10.68
C SER A 413 -2.77 -27.07 -11.02
N LYS A 414 -3.33 -26.57 -12.14
CA LYS A 414 -4.65 -26.97 -12.64
C LYS A 414 -4.65 -28.36 -13.27
N LYS A 415 -3.66 -28.66 -14.12
CA LYS A 415 -3.50 -30.00 -14.74
C LYS A 415 -3.38 -31.08 -13.68
N ILE A 416 -2.64 -30.81 -12.61
CA ILE A 416 -2.51 -31.70 -11.45
C ILE A 416 -3.86 -31.97 -10.78
N LYS A 417 -4.73 -30.97 -10.66
CA LYS A 417 -6.07 -31.15 -10.08
C LYS A 417 -6.95 -32.07 -10.95
N ASN A 418 -6.85 -31.96 -12.27
CA ASN A 418 -7.59 -32.82 -13.20
C ASN A 418 -6.99 -34.24 -13.31
N GLN A 419 -5.66 -34.39 -13.20
CA GLN A 419 -5.00 -35.70 -13.21
C GLN A 419 -5.23 -36.49 -11.91
N ASN A 420 -5.27 -35.81 -10.76
CA ASN A 420 -5.52 -36.46 -9.47
C ASN A 420 -6.97 -36.98 -9.32
N GLN A 421 -7.91 -36.59 -10.18
CA GLN A 421 -9.24 -37.22 -10.20
C GLN A 421 -9.26 -38.60 -10.87
N ASN A 422 -8.24 -38.96 -11.66
CA ASN A 422 -8.28 -40.19 -12.47
C ASN A 422 -7.18 -41.23 -12.14
N GLN A 423 -6.16 -40.95 -11.31
CA GLN A 423 -5.12 -41.93 -11.03
C GLN A 423 -4.66 -42.00 -9.56
N ASN A 424 -4.91 -43.16 -8.98
CA ASN A 424 -4.45 -43.63 -7.67
C ASN A 424 -2.93 -43.99 -7.71
N GLN A 425 -2.03 -43.05 -7.99
CA GLN A 425 -0.57 -43.31 -7.97
C GLN A 425 0.23 -42.27 -7.17
N ASN A 426 0.73 -42.75 -6.02
CA ASN A 426 1.36 -42.03 -4.91
C ASN A 426 2.69 -41.29 -5.23
N GLY A 427 3.22 -41.33 -6.44
CA GLY A 427 4.54 -40.75 -6.77
C GLY A 427 4.55 -39.24 -7.06
N ASN A 428 3.50 -38.71 -7.71
CA ASN A 428 3.46 -37.30 -8.12
C ASN A 428 3.00 -36.34 -7.03
N ASN A 429 2.36 -36.85 -5.98
CA ASN A 429 1.94 -36.05 -4.82
C ASN A 429 3.13 -35.38 -4.12
N PHE A 430 4.34 -35.98 -4.15
CA PHE A 430 5.53 -35.43 -3.51
C PHE A 430 6.01 -34.09 -4.10
N LYS A 431 6.08 -33.97 -5.44
CA LYS A 431 6.47 -32.70 -6.10
C LYS A 431 5.42 -31.60 -5.88
N ILE A 432 4.14 -31.99 -5.85
CA ILE A 432 3.02 -31.06 -5.64
C ILE A 432 3.01 -30.54 -4.21
N ILE A 433 3.25 -31.42 -3.23
CA ILE A 433 3.37 -31.03 -1.82
C ILE A 433 4.56 -30.11 -1.67
N ILE A 434 5.76 -30.46 -2.18
CA ILE A 434 6.95 -29.59 -2.08
C ILE A 434 6.70 -28.22 -2.71
N LEU A 435 6.14 -28.13 -3.92
CA LEU A 435 5.91 -26.83 -4.56
C LEU A 435 4.85 -26.01 -3.81
N LYS A 436 3.77 -26.64 -3.34
CA LYS A 436 2.77 -25.97 -2.48
C LYS A 436 3.40 -25.52 -1.17
N THR A 437 4.24 -26.34 -0.53
CA THR A 437 4.93 -26.00 0.71
C THR A 437 5.95 -24.89 0.50
N ILE A 438 6.68 -24.84 -0.63
CA ILE A 438 7.60 -23.75 -0.96
C ILE A 438 6.81 -22.45 -1.21
N ILE A 439 5.71 -22.50 -1.97
CA ILE A 439 4.86 -21.31 -2.18
C ILE A 439 4.25 -20.85 -0.86
N ILE A 440 3.71 -21.76 -0.05
CA ILE A 440 3.18 -21.46 1.30
C ILE A 440 4.29 -20.98 2.24
N ALA A 441 5.54 -21.43 2.09
CA ALA A 441 6.66 -20.98 2.90
C ALA A 441 7.20 -19.63 2.45
N ILE A 442 7.22 -19.32 1.14
CA ILE A 442 7.60 -18.01 0.63
C ILE A 442 6.51 -17.00 0.97
N VAL A 443 5.24 -17.33 0.68
CA VAL A 443 4.07 -16.53 1.07
C VAL A 443 4.02 -16.42 2.58
N GLY A 444 4.18 -17.51 3.33
CA GLY A 444 4.19 -17.57 4.79
C GLY A 444 5.37 -16.86 5.45
N SER A 445 6.54 -16.82 4.82
CA SER A 445 7.73 -16.08 5.28
C SER A 445 7.54 -14.58 5.07
N LEU A 446 7.13 -14.18 3.85
CA LEU A 446 6.74 -12.82 3.54
C LEU A 446 5.59 -12.37 4.46
N PHE A 447 4.62 -13.25 4.68
CA PHE A 447 3.49 -13.02 5.56
C PHE A 447 3.89 -13.00 7.02
N SER A 448 4.81 -13.84 7.50
CA SER A 448 5.24 -13.85 8.90
C SER A 448 5.79 -12.48 9.28
N LYS A 449 6.50 -11.80 8.38
CA LYS A 449 6.97 -10.43 8.57
C LYS A 449 5.83 -9.40 8.73
N TYR A 450 4.67 -9.64 8.10
CA TYR A 450 3.50 -8.75 8.15
C TYR A 450 2.46 -9.15 9.23
N ILE A 451 2.09 -10.44 9.32
CA ILE A 451 1.30 -11.12 10.38
C ILE A 451 1.87 -10.81 11.77
N PHE A 452 3.17 -10.67 11.90
CA PHE A 452 3.80 -10.38 13.16
C PHE A 452 3.76 -8.90 13.56
N LYS A 453 3.76 -8.00 12.57
CA LYS A 453 3.42 -6.57 12.77
C LYS A 453 1.93 -6.37 13.04
N LEU A 454 1.13 -7.39 12.73
CA LEU A 454 -0.33 -7.46 12.80
C LEU A 454 -0.88 -7.77 14.19
N PHE A 455 -0.17 -8.59 14.97
CA PHE A 455 -0.67 -9.14 16.23
C PHE A 455 -0.14 -8.40 17.47
N SER A 456 0.53 -7.26 17.27
CA SER A 456 1.17 -6.47 18.34
C SER A 456 0.27 -5.50 19.10
N THR A 457 -1.02 -5.52 18.83
CA THR A 457 -1.93 -4.40 19.12
C THR A 457 -2.86 -4.60 20.31
N HIS A 458 -2.83 -5.73 21.04
CA HIS A 458 -3.74 -5.95 22.17
C HIS A 458 -3.10 -6.69 23.36
N TRP A 459 -3.21 -6.14 24.57
CA TRP A 459 -2.59 -6.67 25.79
C TRP A 459 -3.21 -8.00 26.28
N TRP A 460 -4.54 -8.13 26.28
CA TRP A 460 -5.26 -9.38 26.53
C TRP A 460 -4.91 -10.47 25.51
N PHE A 461 -4.49 -10.06 24.31
CA PHE A 461 -3.93 -10.96 23.34
C PHE A 461 -2.55 -11.44 23.77
N ILE A 462 -1.71 -10.73 24.52
CA ILE A 462 -0.44 -11.29 25.00
C ILE A 462 -0.70 -12.47 25.97
N GLU A 463 -1.68 -12.36 26.86
CA GLU A 463 -2.02 -13.41 27.83
C GLU A 463 -2.76 -14.59 27.17
N TYR A 464 -3.71 -14.30 26.27
CA TYR A 464 -4.41 -15.34 25.51
C TYR A 464 -3.58 -15.88 24.36
N PHE A 465 -2.66 -15.14 23.78
CA PHE A 465 -1.77 -15.57 22.70
C PHE A 465 -0.56 -16.28 23.27
N GLU A 466 -0.06 -16.04 24.49
CA GLU A 466 0.85 -17.02 25.10
C GLU A 466 0.17 -18.39 25.14
N ASN A 467 -1.08 -18.47 25.58
CA ASN A 467 -1.84 -19.72 25.61
C ASN A 467 -2.30 -20.21 24.22
N SER A 468 -2.69 -19.32 23.31
CA SER A 468 -3.24 -19.67 21.97
C SER A 468 -2.14 -19.85 20.93
N PHE A 469 -1.00 -19.17 21.06
CA PHE A 469 0.23 -19.46 20.34
C PHE A 469 0.84 -20.74 20.89
N LEU A 470 0.88 -20.97 22.22
CA LEU A 470 1.21 -22.30 22.74
C LEU A 470 0.23 -23.33 22.20
N PHE A 471 -1.05 -23.03 22.03
CA PHE A 471 -2.03 -23.95 21.44
C PHE A 471 -1.82 -24.16 19.93
N ILE A 472 -1.48 -23.12 19.15
CA ILE A 472 -1.17 -23.24 17.71
C ILE A 472 0.17 -23.95 17.53
N VAL A 473 1.19 -23.62 18.31
CA VAL A 473 2.48 -24.31 18.37
C VAL A 473 2.26 -25.75 18.81
N LEU A 474 1.39 -26.01 19.79
CA LEU A 474 0.99 -27.36 20.21
C LEU A 474 0.23 -28.07 19.10
N ILE A 475 -0.67 -27.42 18.36
CA ILE A 475 -1.34 -28.01 17.18
C ILE A 475 -0.31 -28.28 16.07
N MET A 476 0.66 -27.40 15.84
CA MET A 476 1.71 -27.60 14.85
C MET A 476 2.69 -28.69 15.29
N ILE A 477 3.02 -28.78 16.58
CA ILE A 477 3.80 -29.85 17.20
C ILE A 477 3.02 -31.15 17.11
N ILE A 478 1.72 -31.18 17.44
CA ILE A 478 0.84 -32.34 17.34
C ILE A 478 0.66 -32.76 15.88
N GLN A 479 0.45 -31.83 14.94
CA GLN A 479 0.40 -32.11 13.50
C GLN A 479 1.75 -32.66 12.99
N ASN A 480 2.87 -32.10 13.45
CA ASN A 480 4.19 -32.61 13.10
C ASN A 480 4.53 -33.94 13.79
N LEU A 481 4.03 -34.19 15.01
CA LEU A 481 4.15 -35.42 15.78
C LEU A 481 3.25 -36.53 15.22
N THR A 482 2.02 -36.22 14.83
CA THR A 482 1.16 -37.16 14.09
C THR A 482 1.80 -37.50 12.74
N CYS A 483 2.45 -36.53 12.09
CA CYS A 483 3.26 -36.78 10.90
C CYS A 483 4.62 -37.48 11.22
N LEU A 484 5.03 -37.62 12.49
CA LEU A 484 6.19 -38.42 12.96
C LEU A 484 5.81 -39.87 13.25
N ILE A 485 4.60 -40.13 13.75
CA ILE A 485 4.16 -41.47 14.12
C ILE A 485 3.95 -42.36 12.88
N ASP A 486 3.69 -41.77 11.71
CA ASP A 486 3.25 -42.49 10.52
C ASP A 486 4.36 -42.89 9.53
N ASN A 487 5.65 -42.88 9.90
CA ASN A 487 6.69 -43.34 8.96
C ASN A 487 7.92 -44.00 9.60
N LYS A 488 8.05 -45.31 9.36
CA LYS A 488 8.96 -46.24 10.04
C LYS A 488 10.37 -46.35 9.42
N ASN A 489 10.86 -45.40 8.61
CA ASN A 489 12.17 -45.54 7.95
C ASN A 489 13.00 -44.23 7.79
N ASN A 490 14.12 -44.19 8.53
CA ASN A 490 15.45 -43.60 8.29
C ASN A 490 15.70 -42.14 7.80
N ASN A 491 14.73 -41.24 7.73
CA ASN A 491 14.97 -39.81 7.40
C ASN A 491 15.13 -38.87 8.62
N ASN A 492 15.57 -39.39 9.78
CA ASN A 492 15.59 -38.66 11.05
C ASN A 492 16.42 -37.37 11.05
N ILE A 493 17.61 -37.33 10.43
CA ILE A 493 18.49 -36.15 10.47
C ILE A 493 17.87 -34.96 9.71
N LYS A 494 17.24 -35.20 8.56
CA LYS A 494 16.64 -34.11 7.74
C LYS A 494 15.41 -33.51 8.42
N LYS A 495 14.63 -34.36 9.10
CA LYS A 495 13.47 -33.92 9.89
C LYS A 495 13.90 -33.14 11.13
N GLN A 496 14.97 -33.59 11.81
CA GLN A 496 15.58 -32.88 12.93
C GLN A 496 16.16 -31.52 12.52
N LEU A 497 16.85 -31.42 11.37
CA LEU A 497 17.37 -30.14 10.87
C LEU A 497 16.25 -29.17 10.49
N SER A 498 15.17 -29.65 9.88
CA SER A 498 14.00 -28.81 9.58
C SER A 498 13.33 -28.30 10.86
N ILE A 499 13.17 -29.16 11.88
CA ILE A 499 12.62 -28.78 13.19
C ILE A 499 13.54 -27.76 13.86
N PHE A 500 14.85 -27.98 13.86
CA PHE A 500 15.83 -27.05 14.42
C PHE A 500 15.79 -25.70 13.70
N LEU A 501 15.77 -25.68 12.36
CA LEU A 501 15.68 -24.44 11.58
C LEU A 501 14.34 -23.70 11.83
N SER A 502 13.24 -24.45 11.95
CA SER A 502 11.94 -23.88 12.32
C SER A 502 11.94 -23.30 13.73
N ILE A 503 12.59 -23.95 14.71
CA ILE A 503 12.74 -23.43 16.08
C ILE A 503 13.64 -22.19 16.07
N CYS A 504 14.79 -22.20 15.39
CA CYS A 504 15.66 -21.02 15.28
C CYS A 504 14.94 -19.85 14.60
N LEU A 505 14.17 -20.10 13.54
CA LEU A 505 13.38 -19.08 12.86
C LEU A 505 12.23 -18.59 13.77
N LEU A 506 11.59 -19.47 14.53
CA LEU A 506 10.58 -19.12 15.52
C LEU A 506 11.17 -18.25 16.63
N VAL A 507 12.36 -18.59 17.17
CA VAL A 507 13.05 -17.82 18.20
C VAL A 507 13.50 -16.46 17.66
N ALA A 508 14.08 -16.41 16.45
CA ALA A 508 14.46 -15.15 15.79
C ALA A 508 13.25 -14.27 15.44
N LEU A 509 12.12 -14.89 15.11
CA LEU A 509 10.84 -14.21 15.06
C LEU A 509 10.48 -13.72 16.48
N CYS A 510 10.37 -14.56 17.50
CA CYS A 510 10.03 -14.15 18.87
C CYS A 510 10.86 -12.98 19.43
N THR A 511 12.17 -12.89 19.15
CA THR A 511 12.99 -11.74 19.60
C THR A 511 12.63 -10.45 18.87
N LYS A 512 12.43 -10.52 17.55
CA LYS A 512 12.00 -9.37 16.76
C LYS A 512 10.57 -8.93 17.11
N VAL A 513 9.74 -9.82 17.68
CA VAL A 513 8.36 -9.51 18.11
C VAL A 513 8.41 -8.39 19.13
N ARG A 514 9.25 -8.59 20.15
CA ARG A 514 9.29 -7.73 21.32
C ARG A 514 9.63 -6.29 20.96
N ILE A 515 10.62 -6.10 20.08
CA ILE A 515 11.06 -4.78 19.62
C ILE A 515 9.93 -4.03 18.89
N GLU A 516 9.20 -4.71 18.00
CA GLU A 516 8.08 -4.11 17.26
C GLU A 516 6.87 -3.84 18.16
N PHE A 517 6.57 -4.74 19.11
CA PHE A 517 5.53 -4.51 20.13
C PHE A 517 5.84 -3.28 20.97
N ARG A 518 7.10 -3.14 21.44
CA ARG A 518 7.54 -1.95 22.17
C ARG A 518 7.33 -0.70 21.33
N SER A 519 7.73 -0.71 20.06
CA SER A 519 7.54 0.42 19.13
C SER A 519 6.05 0.79 18.97
N ALA A 520 5.17 -0.19 18.84
CA ALA A 520 3.72 0.03 18.73
C ALA A 520 3.13 0.68 19.99
N PHE A 521 3.52 0.23 21.19
CA PHE A 521 3.11 0.86 22.45
C PHE A 521 3.68 2.28 22.61
N ILE A 522 4.89 2.55 22.13
CA ILE A 522 5.45 3.92 22.08
C ILE A 522 4.62 4.81 21.14
N GLU A 523 4.21 4.31 19.98
CA GLU A 523 3.38 5.09 19.05
C GLU A 523 2.00 5.39 19.64
N ARG A 524 1.37 4.41 20.30
CA ARG A 524 0.10 4.61 21.02
C ARG A 524 0.22 5.61 22.16
N GLY A 525 1.27 5.50 22.96
CA GLY A 525 1.55 6.50 24.00
C GLY A 525 1.72 7.89 23.40
N THR A 526 2.41 7.99 22.26
CA THR A 526 2.59 9.24 21.51
C THR A 526 1.25 9.81 21.01
N MET A 527 0.37 8.95 20.51
CA MET A 527 -0.95 9.34 20.03
C MET A 527 -1.88 9.76 21.18
N ALA A 528 -1.85 9.05 22.31
CA ALA A 528 -2.59 9.39 23.52
C ALA A 528 -2.25 10.81 24.01
N ILE A 529 -0.98 11.22 23.94
CA ILE A 529 -0.57 12.62 24.21
C ILE A 529 -1.23 13.60 23.24
N ARG A 530 -1.31 13.27 21.95
CA ARG A 530 -1.89 14.17 20.93
C ARG A 530 -3.38 14.42 21.15
N ILE A 531 -4.10 13.44 21.71
CA ILE A 531 -5.51 13.57 22.11
C ILE A 531 -5.67 14.08 23.56
N ASN A 532 -4.58 14.50 24.21
CA ASN A 532 -4.55 14.98 25.59
C ASN A 532 -5.03 13.96 26.64
N ASN A 533 -4.87 12.66 26.37
CA ASN A 533 -5.16 11.57 27.31
C ASN A 533 -3.85 11.07 27.96
N LEU A 534 -3.46 11.73 29.04
CA LEU A 534 -2.18 11.47 29.70
C LEU A 534 -2.14 10.11 30.42
N ASP A 535 -3.26 9.63 30.96
CA ASP A 535 -3.31 8.34 31.67
C ASP A 535 -3.10 7.18 30.69
N GLU A 536 -3.73 7.24 29.52
CA GLU A 536 -3.51 6.27 28.43
C GLU A 536 -2.06 6.33 27.91
N ALA A 537 -1.47 7.53 27.83
CA ALA A 537 -0.08 7.68 27.44
C ALA A 537 0.88 7.00 28.42
N ILE A 538 0.67 7.20 29.73
CA ILE A 538 1.45 6.57 30.80
C ILE A 538 1.30 5.05 30.74
N TYR A 539 0.08 4.54 30.60
CA TYR A 539 -0.19 3.11 30.52
C TYR A 539 0.56 2.43 29.35
N ASN A 540 0.45 2.98 28.14
CA ASN A 540 1.13 2.42 26.98
C ASN A 540 2.67 2.50 27.12
N TYR A 541 3.20 3.59 27.67
CA TYR A 541 4.64 3.69 27.93
C TYR A 541 5.14 2.77 29.04
N GLN A 542 4.33 2.45 30.05
CA GLN A 542 4.67 1.45 31.06
C GLN A 542 4.82 0.06 30.44
N ILE A 543 3.90 -0.34 29.55
CA ILE A 543 4.02 -1.61 28.82
C ILE A 543 5.27 -1.59 27.93
N ALA A 544 5.53 -0.49 27.22
CA ALA A 544 6.74 -0.35 26.42
C ALA A 544 8.02 -0.48 27.27
N LYS A 545 8.02 0.09 28.48
CA LYS A 545 9.11 -0.03 29.45
C LYS A 545 9.31 -1.50 29.86
N GLU A 546 8.26 -2.20 30.25
CA GLU A 546 8.31 -3.61 30.66
C GLU A 546 8.87 -4.51 29.55
N LEU A 547 8.43 -4.30 28.30
CA LEU A 547 8.99 -5.00 27.14
C LEU A 547 10.49 -4.70 26.96
N ALA A 548 10.89 -3.44 27.15
CA ALA A 548 12.30 -3.04 27.09
C ALA A 548 13.15 -3.70 28.20
N GLU A 549 12.60 -3.88 29.40
CA GLU A 549 13.28 -4.59 30.49
C GLU A 549 13.42 -6.09 30.20
N GLN A 550 12.40 -6.70 29.61
CA GLN A 550 12.47 -8.10 29.17
C GLN A 550 13.48 -8.29 28.03
N GLU A 551 13.61 -7.32 27.12
CA GLU A 551 14.65 -7.31 26.11
C GLU A 551 16.05 -7.19 26.73
N TRP A 552 16.20 -6.37 27.77
CA TRP A 552 17.46 -6.21 28.50
C TRP A 552 17.90 -7.49 29.21
N GLN A 553 16.94 -8.23 29.80
CA GLN A 553 17.21 -9.48 30.51
C GLN A 553 17.60 -10.64 29.59
N LEU A 554 17.41 -10.53 28.26
CA LEU A 554 17.90 -11.55 27.35
C LEU A 554 19.41 -11.70 27.54
N PRO A 555 19.93 -12.95 27.67
CA PRO A 555 21.29 -13.17 28.11
C PRO A 555 22.28 -12.33 27.31
N GLN A 556 22.96 -11.41 27.99
CA GLN A 556 24.10 -10.64 27.47
C GLN A 556 25.15 -11.54 26.80
N ILE A 557 25.12 -12.84 27.10
CA ILE A 557 25.84 -13.93 26.42
C ILE A 557 25.65 -13.89 24.89
N PHE A 558 24.45 -13.60 24.38
CA PHE A 558 24.22 -13.48 22.92
C PHE A 558 24.71 -12.14 22.35
N ILE A 559 24.73 -11.08 23.15
CA ILE A 559 25.10 -9.71 22.72
C ILE A 559 26.63 -9.56 22.68
N ASN A 560 27.35 -10.17 23.63
CA ASN A 560 28.79 -9.96 23.80
C ASN A 560 29.68 -10.84 22.89
N GLN A 561 29.15 -11.90 22.25
CA GLN A 561 30.00 -12.86 21.51
C GLN A 561 30.05 -12.68 19.98
N SER A 562 29.25 -11.83 19.35
CA SER A 562 29.56 -11.35 17.99
C SER A 562 28.78 -10.07 17.65
N SER A 563 29.50 -8.96 17.53
CA SER A 563 28.93 -7.66 17.15
C SER A 563 28.20 -7.73 15.81
N SER A 564 28.63 -8.58 14.87
CA SER A 564 27.93 -8.75 13.59
C SER A 564 26.57 -9.43 13.73
N PHE A 565 26.41 -10.43 14.60
CA PHE A 565 25.13 -11.12 14.76
C PHE A 565 24.16 -10.29 15.60
N SER A 566 24.63 -9.63 16.66
CA SER A 566 23.80 -8.70 17.43
C SER A 566 23.33 -7.55 16.54
N ASN A 567 24.23 -6.93 15.77
CA ASN A 567 23.88 -5.91 14.78
C ASN A 567 22.90 -6.45 13.73
N TRP A 568 23.06 -7.67 13.23
CA TRP A 568 22.10 -8.20 12.27
C TRP A 568 20.70 -8.46 12.87
N LEU A 569 20.63 -8.98 14.10
CA LEU A 569 19.37 -9.25 14.82
C LEU A 569 18.66 -7.96 15.26
N THR A 570 19.40 -6.96 15.74
CA THR A 570 18.84 -5.70 16.23
C THR A 570 18.72 -4.62 15.14
N GLY A 571 19.20 -4.89 13.92
CA GLY A 571 19.17 -3.91 12.82
C GLY A 571 20.32 -2.90 12.83
N GLY A 572 21.40 -3.18 13.56
CA GLY A 572 22.71 -2.53 13.39
C GLY A 572 22.96 -1.38 14.35
N THR A 573 21.95 -0.99 15.11
CA THR A 573 22.07 -0.04 16.20
C THR A 573 21.16 -0.53 17.30
N THR A 574 21.70 -0.78 18.50
CA THR A 574 20.91 -0.56 19.70
C THR A 574 20.61 0.93 19.70
N ASP A 575 19.59 1.32 18.94
CA ASP A 575 19.26 2.71 18.73
C ASP A 575 18.89 3.27 20.09
N GLU A 576 19.83 3.95 20.75
CA GLU A 576 19.62 4.56 22.06
C GLU A 576 18.37 5.45 22.02
N LYS A 577 18.03 5.99 20.84
CA LYS A 577 16.82 6.76 20.59
C LYS A 577 15.53 5.95 20.79
N SER A 578 15.56 4.62 20.61
CA SER A 578 14.42 3.74 20.91
C SER A 578 14.04 3.72 22.39
N PHE A 579 14.90 4.23 23.29
CA PHE A 579 14.65 4.41 24.72
C PHE A 579 14.34 5.87 25.10
N GLU A 580 14.23 6.79 24.13
CA GLU A 580 13.87 8.20 24.38
C GLU A 580 12.47 8.32 25.05
N PHE A 581 11.58 7.36 24.81
CA PHE A 581 10.25 7.30 25.43
C PHE A 581 10.30 7.15 26.95
N ILE A 582 11.37 6.58 27.53
CA ILE A 582 11.56 6.50 28.99
C ILE A 582 11.64 7.91 29.59
N GLY A 583 12.28 8.84 28.86
CA GLY A 583 12.30 10.27 29.20
C GLY A 583 10.90 10.89 29.25
N ASP A 584 10.06 10.55 28.27
CA ASP A 584 8.67 11.04 28.17
C ASP A 584 7.77 10.40 29.25
N LEU A 585 7.93 9.10 29.53
CA LEU A 585 7.24 8.39 30.62
C LEU A 585 7.51 9.05 31.98
N GLY A 586 8.79 9.30 32.30
CA GLY A 586 9.15 9.98 33.54
C GLY A 586 8.56 11.39 33.62
N LEU A 587 8.54 12.15 32.53
CA LEU A 587 7.92 13.48 32.48
C LEU A 587 6.41 13.42 32.74
N PHE A 588 5.72 12.37 32.26
CA PHE A 588 4.29 12.18 32.50
C PHE A 588 3.97 11.71 33.91
N LEU A 589 4.85 10.91 34.51
CA LEU A 589 4.76 10.59 35.93
C LEU A 589 4.98 11.83 36.79
N GLU A 590 5.96 12.69 36.44
CA GLU A 590 6.17 14.00 37.08
C GLU A 590 4.90 14.87 37.03
N SER A 591 4.26 15.00 35.85
CA SER A 591 3.06 15.83 35.70
C SER A 591 1.82 15.27 36.40
N LYS A 592 1.82 13.97 36.75
CA LYS A 592 0.82 13.32 37.62
C LYS A 592 1.21 13.30 39.11
N ASN A 593 2.20 14.10 39.52
CA ASN A 593 2.75 14.16 40.88
C ASN A 593 3.33 12.83 41.40
N LYS A 594 3.70 11.89 40.51
CA LYS A 594 4.34 10.60 40.84
C LYS A 594 5.87 10.71 40.75
N GLN A 595 6.43 11.71 41.44
CA GLN A 595 7.85 12.07 41.31
C GLN A 595 8.81 10.99 41.80
N SER A 596 8.43 10.19 42.81
CA SER A 596 9.23 9.05 43.28
C SER A 596 9.39 7.97 42.21
N GLN A 597 8.30 7.62 41.51
CA GLN A 597 8.32 6.66 40.40
C GLN A 597 9.12 7.19 39.20
N ALA A 598 9.00 8.49 38.90
CA ALA A 598 9.80 9.13 37.86
C ALA A 598 11.30 9.08 38.21
N LEU A 599 11.66 9.41 39.45
CA LEU A 599 13.05 9.35 39.94
C LEU A 599 13.62 7.93 39.85
N GLU A 600 12.86 6.91 40.28
CA GLU A 600 13.27 5.50 40.19
C GLU A 600 13.56 5.09 38.74
N ILE A 601 12.71 5.49 37.80
CA ILE A 601 12.92 5.24 36.37
C ILE A 601 14.20 5.94 35.89
N TYR A 602 14.40 7.21 36.23
CA TYR A 602 15.59 7.94 35.81
C TYR A 602 16.88 7.35 36.41
N GLU A 603 16.89 7.00 37.69
CA GLU A 603 18.03 6.35 38.35
C GLU A 603 18.36 5.00 37.72
N LYS A 604 17.35 4.19 37.38
CA LYS A 604 17.52 2.88 36.74
C LYS A 604 18.11 2.97 35.34
N TYR A 605 17.66 3.94 34.53
CA TYR A 605 17.98 3.98 33.11
C TYR A 605 19.12 4.95 32.74
N TYR A 606 19.46 5.91 33.60
CA TYR A 606 20.56 6.84 33.33
C TYR A 606 21.93 6.17 33.08
N PRO A 607 22.39 5.19 33.88
CA PRO A 607 23.68 4.52 33.65
C PRO A 607 23.73 3.76 32.32
N SER A 608 22.57 3.25 31.91
CA SER A 608 22.36 2.43 30.72
C SER A 608 22.29 3.25 29.42
N TYR A 609 21.82 4.48 29.51
CA TYR A 609 21.60 5.36 28.36
C TYR A 609 22.16 6.77 28.60
N PRO A 610 23.48 6.90 28.83
CA PRO A 610 24.12 8.15 29.21
C PRO A 610 24.10 9.23 28.12
N ASN A 611 23.65 8.90 26.90
CA ASN A 611 23.54 9.84 25.79
C ASN A 611 22.12 10.42 25.62
N ILE A 612 21.11 9.91 26.34
CA ILE A 612 19.71 10.36 26.18
C ILE A 612 19.45 11.59 27.08
N LEU A 613 19.58 12.78 26.50
CA LEU A 613 19.39 14.05 27.20
C LEU A 613 18.05 14.19 27.93
N LYS A 614 16.97 13.55 27.46
CA LYS A 614 15.68 13.57 28.17
C LYS A 614 15.73 12.89 29.54
N ILE A 615 16.46 11.77 29.66
CA ILE A 615 16.63 11.05 30.93
C ILE A 615 17.41 11.95 31.90
N HIS A 616 18.50 12.58 31.43
CA HIS A 616 19.25 13.54 32.24
C HIS A 616 18.41 14.74 32.68
N ALA A 617 17.62 15.31 31.76
CA ALA A 617 16.74 16.43 32.05
C ALA A 617 15.74 16.09 33.17
N GLY A 618 15.06 14.95 33.03
CA GLY A 618 14.12 14.45 34.02
C GLY A 618 14.78 14.15 35.36
N PHE A 619 15.96 13.53 35.35
CA PHE A 619 16.71 13.23 36.57
C PHE A 619 17.09 14.50 37.34
N ILE A 620 17.62 15.52 36.65
CA ILE A 620 17.92 16.84 37.24
C ILE A 620 16.65 17.50 37.78
N ARG A 621 15.52 17.45 37.04
CA ARG A 621 14.25 18.02 37.52
C ARG A 621 13.73 17.32 38.75
N CYS A 622 13.66 15.99 38.78
CA CYS A 622 13.19 15.22 39.93
C CYS A 622 14.03 15.51 41.18
N LEU A 623 15.36 15.56 41.06
CA LEU A 623 16.25 15.86 42.19
C LEU A 623 16.19 17.33 42.67
N SER A 624 15.85 18.29 41.78
CA SER A 624 15.83 19.72 42.11
C SER A 624 14.46 20.28 42.49
N SER A 625 13.37 19.66 42.03
CA SER A 625 12.01 20.22 42.15
C SER A 625 11.28 19.84 43.43
N ASN A 626 11.60 18.69 44.05
CA ASN A 626 10.86 18.22 45.22
C ASN A 626 11.67 18.42 46.50
N PRO A 627 11.25 19.32 47.41
CA PRO A 627 11.90 19.51 48.70
C PRO A 627 12.09 18.22 49.51
N THR A 628 11.15 17.26 49.41
CA THR A 628 11.24 16.00 50.17
C THR A 628 12.29 15.05 49.61
N LEU A 629 12.73 15.23 48.37
CA LEU A 629 13.78 14.43 47.74
C LEU A 629 15.16 15.05 47.88
N ILE A 630 15.30 16.23 48.51
CA ILE A 630 16.58 16.92 48.72
C ILE A 630 17.30 16.30 49.93
N THR A 631 17.68 15.04 49.82
CA THR A 631 18.60 14.38 50.77
C THR A 631 20.04 14.75 50.43
N LEU A 632 20.96 14.62 51.39
CA LEU A 632 22.40 14.85 51.14
C LEU A 632 22.91 13.94 50.01
N GLU A 633 22.46 12.69 49.98
CA GLU A 633 22.77 11.72 48.92
C GLU A 633 22.30 12.22 47.54
N ASN A 634 21.07 12.73 47.45
CA ASN A 634 20.51 13.24 46.21
C ASN A 634 21.17 14.53 45.74
N LYS A 635 21.61 15.39 46.67
CA LYS A 635 22.47 16.55 46.34
C LYS A 635 23.81 16.08 45.74
N LEU A 636 24.46 15.10 46.34
CA LEU A 636 25.72 14.55 45.83
C LEU A 636 25.55 13.91 44.44
N LYS A 637 24.47 13.13 44.22
CA LYS A 637 24.11 12.59 42.91
C LYS A 637 23.90 13.71 41.88
N LEU A 638 23.15 14.75 42.23
CA LEU A 638 22.92 15.90 41.37
C LEU A 638 24.22 16.62 41.00
N CYS A 639 25.10 16.85 41.98
CA CYS A 639 26.39 17.50 41.76
C CYS A 639 27.32 16.70 40.86
N LYS A 640 27.27 15.37 40.91
CA LYS A 640 27.98 14.49 39.95
C LYS A 640 27.37 14.54 38.55
N LEU A 641 26.04 14.59 38.45
CA LEU A 641 25.29 14.56 37.19
C LEU A 641 25.42 15.86 36.37
N LEU A 642 25.50 17.03 37.04
CA LEU A 642 25.48 18.33 36.38
C LEU A 642 26.65 18.55 35.39
N PRO A 643 27.93 18.29 35.74
CA PRO A 643 29.06 18.45 34.82
C PRO A 643 28.98 17.54 33.60
N GLU A 644 28.63 16.26 33.78
CA GLU A 644 28.48 15.29 32.71
C GLU A 644 27.37 15.68 31.74
N THR A 645 26.21 16.04 32.29
CA THR A 645 25.05 16.48 31.50
C THR A 645 25.35 17.79 30.75
N PHE A 646 26.06 18.72 31.38
CA PHE A 646 26.46 19.97 30.73
C PHE A 646 27.37 19.70 29.53
N SER A 647 28.36 18.81 29.69
CA SER A 647 29.28 18.43 28.61
C SER A 647 28.51 17.83 27.42
N LEU A 648 27.61 16.87 27.69
CA LEU A 648 26.78 16.23 26.68
C LEU A 648 25.85 17.24 25.97
N ALA A 649 25.11 18.05 26.74
CA ALA A 649 24.18 19.03 26.18
C ALA A 649 24.92 20.11 25.38
N ASN A 650 26.09 20.57 25.84
CA ASN A 650 26.92 21.53 25.10
C ASN A 650 27.49 20.95 23.79
N LYS A 651 27.81 19.65 23.77
CA LYS A 651 28.21 18.95 22.54
C LYS A 651 27.04 18.86 21.56
N THR A 652 25.87 18.42 22.02
CA THR A 652 24.67 18.26 21.18
C THR A 652 24.12 19.59 20.68
N SER A 653 24.17 20.66 21.49
CA SER A 653 23.67 21.99 21.09
C SER A 653 24.50 22.63 19.97
N LYS A 654 25.78 22.23 19.83
CA LYS A 654 26.70 22.69 18.77
C LYS A 654 26.60 21.90 17.48
N LEU A 655 25.81 20.84 17.42
CA LEU A 655 25.61 20.07 16.19
C LEU A 655 24.97 20.95 15.10
N ILE A 656 25.46 20.79 13.88
CA ILE A 656 24.82 21.26 12.65
C ILE A 656 23.82 20.18 12.27
N CYS A 657 22.54 20.55 12.16
CA CYS A 657 21.46 19.58 11.97
C CYS A 657 20.95 19.61 10.55
N GLU A 658 21.01 18.45 9.89
CA GLU A 658 20.49 18.22 8.54
C GLU A 658 19.08 17.62 8.56
N ASP A 659 18.72 16.89 9.62
CA ASP A 659 17.42 16.26 9.77
C ASP A 659 16.61 16.81 10.97
N GLN A 660 15.32 16.43 11.02
CA GLN A 660 14.39 16.84 12.07
C GLN A 660 14.77 16.26 13.44
N GLU A 661 15.46 15.12 13.48
CA GLU A 661 15.78 14.40 14.70
C GLU A 661 16.98 15.01 15.44
N CYS A 662 18.01 15.42 14.70
CA CYS A 662 19.10 16.26 15.19
C CYS A 662 18.52 17.58 15.68
N SER A 663 17.62 18.22 14.93
CA SER A 663 17.00 19.49 15.34
C SER A 663 16.23 19.34 16.66
N ARG A 664 15.48 18.24 16.82
CA ARG A 664 14.81 17.88 18.08
C ARG A 664 15.81 17.67 19.22
N SER A 665 16.90 16.93 18.97
CA SER A 665 17.97 16.66 19.95
C SER A 665 18.69 17.93 20.39
N LYS A 666 18.93 18.85 19.45
CA LYS A 666 19.47 20.20 19.70
C LYS A 666 18.50 21.02 20.56
N GLY A 667 17.20 20.94 20.29
CA GLY A 667 16.17 21.55 21.14
C GLY A 667 16.18 21.03 22.58
N HIS A 668 16.31 19.71 22.77
CA HIS A 668 16.47 19.11 24.10
C HIS A 668 17.75 19.58 24.79
N ALA A 669 18.86 19.67 24.04
CA ALA A 669 20.13 20.14 24.56
C ALA A 669 20.07 21.58 25.09
N THR A 670 19.46 22.49 24.35
CA THR A 670 19.23 23.87 24.80
C THR A 670 18.38 23.93 26.06
N TYR A 671 17.29 23.15 26.12
CA TYR A 671 16.45 23.06 27.32
C TYR A 671 17.23 22.55 28.55
N VAL A 672 18.08 21.55 28.36
CA VAL A 672 18.92 20.99 29.43
C VAL A 672 19.96 22.00 29.93
N LEU A 673 20.60 22.77 29.03
CA LEU A 673 21.54 23.83 29.42
C LEU A 673 20.86 24.91 30.27
N ASP A 674 19.64 25.32 29.90
CA ASP A 674 18.85 26.27 30.69
C ASP A 674 18.42 25.70 32.04
N LEU A 675 18.03 24.42 32.09
CA LEU A 675 17.69 23.72 33.32
C LEU A 675 18.90 23.64 34.27
N ILE A 676 20.09 23.31 33.76
CA ILE A 676 21.34 23.30 34.53
C ILE A 676 21.64 24.70 35.09
N LYS A 677 21.50 25.75 34.27
CA LYS A 677 21.71 27.14 34.70
C LYS A 677 20.76 27.55 35.83
N LYS A 678 19.48 27.13 35.77
CA LYS A 678 18.50 27.36 36.85
C LYS A 678 18.85 26.55 38.11
N THR A 679 19.23 25.29 37.96
CA THR A 679 19.55 24.39 39.08
C THR A 679 20.78 24.87 39.84
N LYS A 680 21.83 25.31 39.15
CA LYS A 680 23.06 25.86 39.76
C LYS A 680 22.80 27.12 40.61
N LYS A 681 21.71 27.86 40.38
CA LYS A 681 21.35 29.02 41.21
C LYS A 681 20.76 28.61 42.57
N ASN A 682 20.14 27.43 42.63
CA ASN A 682 19.39 26.97 43.80
C ASN A 682 20.18 25.98 44.67
N ILE A 683 21.23 25.36 44.12
CA ILE A 683 21.96 24.27 44.77
C ILE A 683 23.45 24.56 44.68
N ILE A 684 24.07 24.68 45.85
CA ILE A 684 25.53 24.75 46.00
C ILE A 684 26.05 23.31 45.96
N CYS A 685 26.68 22.98 44.84
CA CYS A 685 27.72 21.97 44.74
C CYS A 685 29.05 22.66 45.07
#